data_AF-A0A9E0Y0V5-F1
#
_entry.id   AF-A0A9E0Y0V5-F1
#
_cell.length_a   1.000
_cell.length_b   1.000
_cell.length_c   1.000
_cell.angle_alpha   90.00
_cell.angle_beta   90.00
_cell.angle_gamma   90.00
#
_symmetry.space_group_name_H-M   'P 1'
#
loop_
_entity.id
_entity.type
_entity.pdbx_description
1 polymer ?
#
loop_
_entity_poly.entity_id
_entity_poly.type
_entity_poly.pdbx_seq_one_letter_code
_entity_poly.pdbx_strand_id
1 'polypeptide(L)'
;MKTRTMACAIAIVACGTATAQFWNTAGNNITGPTQYLGCDAASTQPLRFSTLGNYRQEWHTFNTLRMSLNGSSSYTIGSFSGMNTTGFLGLSPNDALLSTPPYTPMSRLHLHQGVGTVQTFGYRPWMQNGITFTGNNDQAYIGHLYRGASLSDKTDLIFQWSNDDGVGEYGPDRMRWIFTNAYTGAPSGASSYEGMEAMRLYVPDPTQAFLGVGDYYAAGVEPSERLDVLTRTVRIRRLVPDYQNDNLAKVVVTDDDGRLHWRDASTLGGNTACDWIVQPNYDVSSAYLGLTNPCPNEKNNVGIGVQDPEAKLDVYKEISEGTGSDIGVRSVVRIEGGVKHALSGTSTSVGAENVGLIVNADNAGRNWGVVSNTGSGGTGTGVVGGYFLADREFHTGNATAVWGRVANMSAAGTGWAGYFEGMGFLSNGPWVYSDEELKSDIQDIPGEASLERILALSPKSYVFNIDEHPGMGMPEGVQYGLLSQEVESVYPALVKQVERPEVIGQDGQVEEAAVSFKAMKYEGLIADLIGAVKHQQAMINAMQEQLNACCSGGGEHRALQSGGHGSPALETDLRIIPNPVADRTELRYTVGTEGSVRLSITAPDGRNILVQDEGTRATGTYSYGWDTTALAPGTYHCTLYVNDELVVRKAVKVAER
;
A
#
# COMPACT_ATOMS: atom_id res chain seq x y z
N MET A 1 -110.76 -43.60 -104.58
CA MET A 1 -110.82 -42.50 -105.59
C MET A 1 -110.41 -41.19 -104.91
N LYS A 2 -110.46 -40.03 -105.59
CA LYS A 2 -110.23 -38.68 -104.99
C LYS A 2 -111.35 -38.37 -103.95
N THR A 3 -111.31 -37.37 -103.06
CA THR A 3 -110.59 -36.07 -103.03
C THR A 3 -110.46 -35.51 -101.58
N ARG A 4 -109.82 -34.33 -101.41
CA ARG A 4 -109.83 -33.44 -100.21
C ARG A 4 -111.26 -32.92 -99.88
N THR A 5 -111.63 -32.26 -98.78
CA THR A 5 -110.95 -31.44 -97.71
C THR A 5 -111.82 -31.56 -96.39
N MET A 6 -111.88 -30.76 -95.30
CA MET A 6 -111.41 -29.43 -94.86
C MET A 6 -111.48 -29.20 -93.31
N ALA A 7 -110.67 -28.26 -92.80
CA ALA A 7 -110.86 -27.31 -91.66
C ALA A 7 -111.16 -27.72 -90.18
N CYS A 8 -110.33 -27.15 -89.28
CA CYS A 8 -110.62 -26.43 -88.00
C CYS A 8 -111.55 -27.01 -86.89
N ALA A 9 -111.26 -26.87 -85.59
CA ALA A 9 -110.10 -26.33 -84.83
C ALA A 9 -110.18 -26.70 -83.32
N ILE A 10 -109.20 -26.25 -82.50
CA ILE A 10 -109.16 -26.28 -81.01
C ILE A 10 -108.91 -27.71 -80.44
N ALA A 11 -107.67 -28.11 -80.09
CA ALA A 11 -106.92 -27.82 -78.84
C ALA A 11 -107.65 -28.35 -77.57
N ILE A 12 -107.06 -29.07 -76.61
CA ILE A 12 -105.72 -29.18 -75.99
C ILE A 12 -105.51 -30.70 -75.66
N VAL A 13 -104.34 -31.36 -75.74
CA VAL A 13 -103.07 -31.21 -74.98
C VAL A 13 -101.87 -31.57 -75.87
N ALA A 14 -100.87 -30.68 -75.95
CA ALA A 14 -99.60 -30.96 -76.61
C ALA A 14 -98.53 -31.36 -75.58
N CYS A 15 -98.48 -32.64 -75.19
CA CYS A 15 -97.36 -33.17 -74.41
C CYS A 15 -96.18 -33.45 -75.35
N GLY A 16 -95.39 -32.40 -75.65
CA GLY A 16 -94.23 -32.50 -76.53
C GLY A 16 -93.11 -33.30 -75.88
N THR A 17 -92.83 -34.50 -76.40
CA THR A 17 -91.70 -35.32 -75.95
C THR A 17 -90.38 -34.71 -76.41
N ALA A 18 -89.70 -33.98 -75.52
CA ALA A 18 -88.35 -33.49 -75.76
C ALA A 18 -87.38 -34.68 -75.88
N THR A 19 -86.83 -34.91 -77.07
CA THR A 19 -85.84 -35.96 -77.32
C THR A 19 -84.47 -35.51 -76.80
N ALA A 20 -84.07 -36.02 -75.63
CA ALA A 20 -82.71 -35.89 -75.15
C ALA A 20 -81.74 -36.56 -76.15
N GLN A 21 -80.83 -35.80 -76.74
CA GLN A 21 -79.93 -36.29 -77.78
C GLN A 21 -78.77 -37.09 -77.17
N PHE A 22 -78.57 -38.33 -77.64
CA PHE A 22 -77.36 -39.08 -77.36
C PHE A 22 -76.15 -38.45 -78.08
N TRP A 23 -75.15 -38.03 -77.31
CA TRP A 23 -73.86 -37.60 -77.86
C TRP A 23 -72.91 -38.80 -77.98
N ASN A 24 -72.72 -39.29 -79.21
CA ASN A 24 -71.51 -40.01 -79.59
C ASN A 24 -71.23 -39.82 -81.08
N THR A 25 -69.96 -39.73 -81.47
CA THR A 25 -69.47 -39.20 -82.77
C THR A 25 -69.83 -37.73 -83.08
N ALA A 26 -69.17 -37.13 -84.07
CA ALA A 26 -68.67 -35.75 -83.95
C ALA A 26 -69.36 -34.70 -84.84
N GLY A 27 -69.25 -33.43 -84.40
CA GLY A 27 -69.49 -32.23 -85.21
C GLY A 27 -70.86 -31.58 -85.00
N ASN A 28 -70.95 -30.59 -84.11
CA ASN A 28 -72.10 -29.69 -83.97
C ASN A 28 -71.64 -28.22 -84.03
N ASN A 29 -71.98 -27.51 -85.11
CA ASN A 29 -71.75 -26.07 -85.19
C ASN A 29 -72.91 -25.31 -84.55
N ILE A 30 -72.60 -24.48 -83.54
CA ILE A 30 -73.54 -23.50 -82.98
C ILE A 30 -73.88 -22.48 -84.08
N THR A 31 -75.15 -22.42 -84.43
CA THR A 31 -75.70 -21.71 -85.61
C THR A 31 -76.99 -20.94 -85.30
N GLY A 32 -77.51 -20.99 -84.07
CA GLY A 32 -78.65 -20.18 -83.61
C GLY A 32 -78.52 -19.71 -82.15
N PRO A 33 -79.16 -18.58 -81.77
CA PRO A 33 -78.99 -17.92 -80.47
C PRO A 33 -79.66 -18.63 -79.28
N THR A 34 -80.08 -19.89 -79.44
CA THR A 34 -80.74 -20.71 -78.41
C THR A 34 -80.00 -22.02 -78.12
N GLN A 35 -78.77 -22.17 -78.62
CA GLN A 35 -77.95 -23.37 -78.45
C GLN A 35 -76.93 -23.15 -77.31
N TYR A 36 -77.32 -23.55 -76.09
CA TYR A 36 -76.49 -23.44 -74.90
C TYR A 36 -75.79 -24.75 -74.55
N LEU A 37 -74.60 -24.67 -73.95
CA LEU A 37 -73.91 -25.83 -73.39
C LEU A 37 -74.61 -26.29 -72.10
N GLY A 38 -75.68 -27.09 -72.23
CA GLY A 38 -76.24 -27.89 -71.13
C GLY A 38 -77.53 -27.40 -70.46
N CYS A 39 -78.29 -26.48 -71.06
CA CYS A 39 -79.66 -26.19 -70.61
C CYS A 39 -80.67 -26.01 -71.76
N ASP A 40 -81.93 -26.31 -71.44
CA ASP A 40 -83.12 -26.03 -72.23
C ASP A 40 -83.53 -24.55 -72.07
N ALA A 41 -84.17 -23.98 -73.10
CA ALA A 41 -84.63 -22.60 -73.16
C ALA A 41 -85.75 -22.27 -72.14
N ALA A 42 -86.40 -23.28 -71.54
CA ALA A 42 -87.40 -23.10 -70.48
C ALA A 42 -86.81 -23.13 -69.05
N SER A 43 -85.51 -23.35 -68.86
CA SER A 43 -84.92 -23.45 -67.52
C SER A 43 -84.72 -22.08 -66.86
N THR A 44 -85.38 -21.84 -65.73
CA THR A 44 -85.20 -20.63 -64.91
C THR A 44 -84.01 -20.72 -63.94
N GLN A 45 -83.19 -21.78 -64.04
CA GLN A 45 -81.95 -21.96 -63.28
C GLN A 45 -80.81 -22.45 -64.21
N PRO A 46 -79.56 -22.01 -64.01
CA PRO A 46 -78.42 -22.48 -64.80
C PRO A 46 -77.99 -23.92 -64.43
N LEU A 47 -77.07 -24.47 -65.22
CA LEU A 47 -76.64 -25.88 -65.26
C LEU A 47 -76.47 -26.60 -63.91
N ARG A 48 -76.90 -27.87 -63.89
CA ARG A 48 -76.40 -28.88 -62.95
C ARG A 48 -75.21 -29.65 -63.54
N PHE A 49 -73.99 -29.22 -63.22
CA PHE A 49 -72.78 -30.00 -63.47
C PHE A 49 -72.89 -31.37 -62.76
N SER A 50 -72.71 -32.47 -63.49
CA SER A 50 -73.09 -33.83 -63.04
C SER A 50 -72.08 -34.87 -63.51
N THR A 51 -71.52 -35.65 -62.58
CA THR A 51 -70.40 -36.57 -62.84
C THR A 51 -70.70 -37.94 -62.23
N LEU A 52 -70.63 -39.00 -63.04
CA LEU A 52 -71.15 -40.34 -62.70
C LEU A 52 -70.04 -41.37 -62.46
N GLY A 53 -70.42 -42.52 -61.89
CA GLY A 53 -69.53 -43.41 -61.16
C GLY A 53 -68.24 -43.86 -61.87
N ASN A 54 -67.13 -43.81 -61.12
CA ASN A 54 -65.79 -44.33 -61.45
C ASN A 54 -64.97 -43.63 -62.56
N TYR A 55 -65.35 -42.44 -63.03
CA TYR A 55 -64.57 -41.72 -64.06
C TYR A 55 -63.96 -40.39 -63.57
N ARG A 56 -62.79 -40.07 -64.13
CA ARG A 56 -62.16 -38.74 -64.05
C ARG A 56 -62.91 -37.72 -64.92
N GLN A 57 -62.72 -36.44 -64.63
CA GLN A 57 -63.27 -35.33 -65.40
C GLN A 57 -62.11 -34.62 -66.09
N GLU A 58 -62.24 -34.29 -67.37
CA GLU A 58 -61.15 -33.72 -68.18
C GLU A 58 -61.61 -32.46 -68.91
N TRP A 59 -60.78 -31.43 -68.93
CA TRP A 59 -61.01 -30.18 -69.65
C TRP A 59 -59.88 -29.94 -70.65
N HIS A 60 -60.24 -29.81 -71.93
CA HIS A 60 -59.32 -29.59 -73.04
C HIS A 60 -59.49 -28.18 -73.62
N THR A 61 -58.41 -27.65 -74.21
CA THR A 61 -58.49 -26.52 -75.15
C THR A 61 -57.94 -26.99 -76.49
N PHE A 62 -58.76 -26.94 -77.54
CA PHE A 62 -58.54 -27.73 -78.76
C PHE A 62 -58.35 -29.22 -78.39
N ASN A 63 -57.40 -29.93 -79.02
CA ASN A 63 -57.13 -31.34 -78.72
C ASN A 63 -56.24 -31.53 -77.46
N THR A 64 -55.70 -30.46 -76.87
CA THR A 64 -54.77 -30.53 -75.74
C THR A 64 -55.52 -30.57 -74.42
N LEU A 65 -55.32 -31.63 -73.63
CA LEU A 65 -55.77 -31.69 -72.23
C LEU A 65 -55.09 -30.58 -71.42
N ARG A 66 -55.85 -29.88 -70.57
CA ARG A 66 -55.32 -28.82 -69.70
C ARG A 66 -55.59 -29.07 -68.22
N MET A 67 -56.75 -29.61 -67.87
CA MET A 67 -57.12 -29.85 -66.47
C MET A 67 -57.76 -31.23 -66.31
N SER A 68 -57.55 -31.89 -65.17
CA SER A 68 -58.20 -33.17 -64.85
C SER A 68 -58.52 -33.29 -63.37
N LEU A 69 -59.72 -33.74 -63.02
CA LEU A 69 -60.17 -34.01 -61.66
C LEU A 69 -60.42 -35.51 -61.49
N ASN A 70 -59.64 -36.15 -60.63
CA ASN A 70 -59.71 -37.59 -60.41
C ASN A 70 -61.03 -38.01 -59.75
N GLY A 71 -61.66 -39.06 -60.29
CA GLY A 71 -62.70 -39.82 -59.59
C GLY A 71 -62.11 -40.70 -58.48
N SER A 72 -62.86 -41.72 -58.05
CA SER A 72 -62.35 -42.74 -57.11
C SER A 72 -61.15 -43.46 -57.73
N SER A 73 -59.93 -43.20 -57.26
CA SER A 73 -58.71 -43.67 -57.93
C SER A 73 -57.51 -43.81 -56.99
N SER A 74 -56.67 -44.81 -57.28
CA SER A 74 -55.44 -45.13 -56.55
C SER A 74 -54.30 -45.34 -57.54
N TYR A 75 -53.13 -44.77 -57.24
CA TYR A 75 -51.96 -44.73 -58.12
C TYR A 75 -50.67 -45.01 -57.33
N THR A 76 -49.57 -45.30 -58.04
CA THR A 76 -48.22 -45.28 -57.47
C THR A 76 -47.57 -43.93 -57.78
N ILE A 77 -47.02 -43.28 -56.75
CA ILE A 77 -46.37 -41.96 -56.86
C ILE A 77 -44.97 -42.09 -56.26
N GLY A 78 -43.94 -41.96 -57.10
CA GLY A 78 -42.56 -42.29 -56.71
C GLY A 78 -42.48 -43.73 -56.19
N SER A 79 -41.87 -43.90 -55.02
CA SER A 79 -41.77 -45.18 -54.32
C SER A 79 -43.04 -45.60 -53.55
N PHE A 80 -44.10 -44.78 -53.53
CA PHE A 80 -45.30 -45.01 -52.72
C PHE A 80 -46.45 -45.58 -53.56
N SER A 81 -46.72 -46.87 -53.41
CA SER A 81 -47.84 -47.57 -54.07
C SER A 81 -49.18 -47.38 -53.35
N GLY A 82 -50.28 -47.41 -54.10
CA GLY A 82 -51.63 -47.44 -53.53
C GLY A 82 -52.15 -46.09 -53.04
N MET A 83 -51.49 -44.98 -53.40
CA MET A 83 -51.88 -43.64 -52.97
C MET A 83 -53.28 -43.28 -53.48
N ASN A 84 -54.19 -42.98 -52.55
CA ASN A 84 -55.52 -42.47 -52.87
C ASN A 84 -55.40 -41.04 -53.42
N THR A 85 -55.83 -40.84 -54.67
CA THR A 85 -55.80 -39.53 -55.36
C THR A 85 -57.21 -39.01 -55.66
N THR A 86 -58.22 -39.52 -54.95
CA THR A 86 -59.63 -39.23 -55.21
C THR A 86 -59.97 -37.76 -54.95
N GLY A 87 -60.48 -37.08 -55.99
CA GLY A 87 -60.76 -35.64 -55.94
C GLY A 87 -59.50 -34.77 -55.88
N PHE A 88 -58.42 -35.20 -56.53
CA PHE A 88 -57.26 -34.35 -56.81
C PHE A 88 -57.40 -33.70 -58.19
N LEU A 89 -57.07 -32.40 -58.28
CA LEU A 89 -57.18 -31.60 -59.50
C LEU A 89 -55.78 -31.32 -60.08
N GLY A 90 -55.49 -31.76 -61.29
CA GLY A 90 -54.28 -31.39 -62.04
C GLY A 90 -54.56 -30.30 -63.05
N LEU A 91 -53.64 -29.34 -63.22
CA LEU A 91 -53.67 -28.27 -64.22
C LEU A 91 -52.30 -28.14 -64.89
N SER A 92 -52.27 -28.08 -66.22
CA SER A 92 -51.05 -28.06 -67.04
C SER A 92 -51.28 -27.38 -68.40
N PRO A 93 -50.25 -26.74 -69.01
CA PRO A 93 -50.30 -26.31 -70.41
C PRO A 93 -50.41 -27.45 -71.45
N ASN A 94 -50.16 -28.70 -71.06
CA ASN A 94 -50.27 -29.89 -71.92
C ASN A 94 -50.67 -31.15 -71.12
N ASP A 95 -50.78 -32.28 -71.82
CA ASP A 95 -51.20 -33.56 -71.27
C ASP A 95 -50.15 -34.27 -70.38
N ALA A 96 -48.92 -33.74 -70.28
CA ALA A 96 -47.77 -34.41 -69.64
C ALA A 96 -48.06 -34.94 -68.22
N LEU A 97 -48.88 -34.23 -67.44
CA LEU A 97 -49.31 -34.62 -66.10
C LEU A 97 -50.09 -35.95 -66.03
N LEU A 98 -50.74 -36.35 -67.14
CA LEU A 98 -51.43 -37.65 -67.28
C LEU A 98 -50.83 -38.57 -68.34
N SER A 99 -49.94 -38.10 -69.22
CA SER A 99 -49.26 -38.92 -70.23
C SER A 99 -47.84 -39.36 -69.84
N THR A 100 -47.29 -38.84 -68.73
CA THR A 100 -46.04 -39.31 -68.11
C THR A 100 -46.27 -39.79 -66.66
N PRO A 101 -45.43 -40.70 -66.12
CA PRO A 101 -45.50 -41.10 -64.70
C PRO A 101 -45.46 -39.88 -63.77
N PRO A 102 -46.30 -39.80 -62.71
CA PRO A 102 -47.12 -40.87 -62.14
C PRO A 102 -48.52 -41.03 -62.78
N TYR A 103 -48.79 -40.37 -63.91
CA TYR A 103 -50.08 -40.37 -64.63
C TYR A 103 -51.27 -39.83 -63.82
N THR A 104 -51.00 -38.98 -62.82
CA THR A 104 -51.99 -38.50 -61.86
C THR A 104 -51.52 -37.19 -61.17
N PRO A 105 -52.42 -36.29 -60.74
CA PRO A 105 -52.10 -35.25 -59.78
C PRO A 105 -51.54 -35.84 -58.47
N MET A 106 -50.58 -35.19 -57.83
CA MET A 106 -49.97 -35.68 -56.58
C MET A 106 -50.64 -35.19 -55.30
N SER A 107 -51.45 -34.13 -55.38
CA SER A 107 -52.17 -33.53 -54.25
C SER A 107 -53.49 -32.90 -54.72
N ARG A 108 -54.29 -32.38 -53.77
CA ARG A 108 -55.58 -31.71 -54.03
C ARG A 108 -55.53 -30.74 -55.21
N LEU A 109 -54.44 -29.99 -55.38
CA LEU A 109 -54.16 -29.21 -56.59
C LEU A 109 -52.72 -29.44 -57.07
N HIS A 110 -52.53 -30.05 -58.23
CA HIS A 110 -51.21 -30.20 -58.87
C HIS A 110 -51.10 -29.25 -60.06
N LEU A 111 -50.23 -28.25 -59.96
CA LEU A 111 -49.87 -27.34 -61.04
C LEU A 111 -48.59 -27.83 -61.72
N HIS A 112 -48.65 -28.12 -63.01
CA HIS A 112 -47.48 -28.52 -63.80
C HIS A 112 -47.13 -27.48 -64.87
N GLN A 113 -45.84 -27.19 -65.06
CA GLN A 113 -45.36 -26.19 -66.02
C GLN A 113 -45.50 -26.64 -67.49
N GLY A 114 -45.69 -27.95 -67.74
CA GLY A 114 -45.77 -28.52 -69.09
C GLY A 114 -44.40 -28.78 -69.73
N VAL A 115 -43.31 -28.62 -68.99
CA VAL A 115 -41.91 -28.84 -69.42
C VAL A 115 -41.14 -29.52 -68.29
N GLY A 116 -40.16 -30.36 -68.64
CA GLY A 116 -39.49 -31.26 -67.70
C GLY A 116 -40.38 -32.45 -67.29
N THR A 117 -39.90 -33.25 -66.34
CA THR A 117 -40.65 -34.38 -65.80
C THR A 117 -41.70 -33.96 -64.75
N VAL A 118 -42.69 -34.81 -64.53
CA VAL A 118 -43.65 -34.67 -63.41
C VAL A 118 -42.99 -35.27 -62.16
N GLN A 119 -42.01 -34.55 -61.61
CA GLN A 119 -41.09 -35.04 -60.59
C GLN A 119 -41.81 -35.64 -59.37
N THR A 120 -41.37 -36.83 -58.91
CA THR A 120 -41.96 -37.57 -57.79
C THR A 120 -41.01 -37.88 -56.63
N PHE A 121 -39.69 -37.66 -56.72
CA PHE A 121 -38.76 -38.09 -55.66
C PHE A 121 -38.92 -37.33 -54.33
N GLY A 122 -39.35 -36.07 -54.36
CA GLY A 122 -39.73 -35.30 -53.17
C GLY A 122 -41.06 -35.73 -52.55
N TYR A 123 -41.95 -36.40 -53.30
CA TYR A 123 -43.30 -36.71 -52.85
C TYR A 123 -43.31 -37.58 -51.59
N ARG A 124 -44.24 -37.31 -50.67
CA ARG A 124 -44.48 -38.12 -49.47
C ARG A 124 -46.00 -38.34 -49.28
N PRO A 125 -46.46 -39.50 -48.75
CA PRO A 125 -47.88 -39.82 -48.58
C PRO A 125 -48.74 -38.83 -47.79
N TRP A 126 -48.14 -37.88 -47.06
CA TRP A 126 -48.86 -36.82 -46.34
C TRP A 126 -49.16 -35.58 -47.20
N MET A 127 -48.51 -35.40 -48.36
CA MET A 127 -48.67 -34.25 -49.26
C MET A 127 -50.02 -34.20 -50.00
N GLN A 128 -51.04 -34.92 -49.52
CA GLN A 128 -52.32 -35.02 -50.20
C GLN A 128 -53.12 -33.70 -50.13
N ASN A 129 -53.08 -32.99 -49.00
CA ASN A 129 -53.92 -31.82 -48.74
C ASN A 129 -53.16 -30.49 -48.87
N GLY A 130 -52.84 -30.15 -50.11
CA GLY A 130 -52.15 -28.91 -50.46
C GLY A 130 -52.11 -28.67 -51.96
N ILE A 131 -51.15 -27.84 -52.36
CA ILE A 131 -50.81 -27.54 -53.75
C ILE A 131 -49.42 -28.11 -54.03
N THR A 132 -49.29 -28.96 -55.05
CA THR A 132 -48.01 -29.43 -55.58
C THR A 132 -47.67 -28.66 -56.85
N PHE A 133 -46.40 -28.31 -57.02
CA PHE A 133 -45.85 -27.73 -58.23
C PHE A 133 -44.83 -28.72 -58.82
N THR A 134 -44.85 -28.92 -60.14
CA THR A 134 -43.75 -29.58 -60.87
C THR A 134 -43.46 -28.91 -62.20
N GLY A 135 -42.22 -29.01 -62.65
CA GLY A 135 -41.73 -28.47 -63.91
C GLY A 135 -40.21 -28.49 -63.88
N ASN A 136 -39.54 -28.46 -65.03
CA ASN A 136 -38.07 -28.42 -65.10
C ASN A 136 -37.32 -29.63 -64.44
N ASN A 137 -38.05 -30.68 -64.02
CA ASN A 137 -37.62 -31.80 -63.15
C ASN A 137 -37.67 -31.50 -61.64
N ASP A 138 -38.14 -30.33 -61.23
CA ASP A 138 -38.32 -29.92 -59.84
C ASP A 138 -39.68 -30.34 -59.27
N GLN A 139 -39.75 -30.47 -57.93
CA GLN A 139 -41.01 -30.61 -57.19
C GLN A 139 -41.04 -29.69 -55.96
N ALA A 140 -42.17 -29.00 -55.76
CA ALA A 140 -42.47 -28.24 -54.54
C ALA A 140 -43.90 -28.50 -54.04
N TYR A 141 -44.15 -28.24 -52.75
CA TYR A 141 -45.44 -28.41 -52.10
C TYR A 141 -45.70 -27.31 -51.07
N ILE A 142 -46.92 -26.80 -51.04
CA ILE A 142 -47.45 -26.00 -49.92
C ILE A 142 -48.76 -26.63 -49.44
N GLY A 143 -48.86 -26.95 -48.15
CA GLY A 143 -50.08 -27.51 -47.59
C GLY A 143 -49.89 -28.24 -46.28
N HIS A 144 -50.88 -29.03 -45.90
CA HIS A 144 -50.94 -29.63 -44.57
C HIS A 144 -50.14 -30.93 -44.47
N LEU A 145 -49.47 -31.11 -43.33
CA LEU A 145 -49.00 -32.37 -42.78
C LEU A 145 -49.84 -32.68 -41.53
N TYR A 146 -50.69 -33.70 -41.61
CA TYR A 146 -51.42 -34.22 -40.45
C TYR A 146 -50.48 -35.13 -39.65
N ARG A 147 -50.29 -34.83 -38.36
CA ARG A 147 -49.60 -35.75 -37.45
C ARG A 147 -50.53 -36.94 -37.14
N GLY A 148 -49.94 -38.12 -36.96
CA GLY A 148 -50.66 -39.41 -36.98
C GLY A 148 -51.77 -39.57 -35.94
N ALA A 149 -52.61 -40.61 -36.12
CA ALA A 149 -53.91 -40.77 -35.45
C ALA A 149 -53.96 -40.71 -33.91
N SER A 150 -52.82 -40.76 -33.21
CA SER A 150 -52.70 -40.53 -31.75
C SER A 150 -52.59 -39.05 -31.35
N LEU A 151 -52.54 -38.13 -32.33
CA LEU A 151 -52.32 -36.69 -32.16
C LEU A 151 -53.43 -35.87 -32.82
N SER A 152 -54.68 -36.10 -32.41
CA SER A 152 -55.84 -35.34 -32.88
C SER A 152 -55.64 -33.83 -32.71
N ASP A 153 -56.06 -33.08 -33.73
CA ASP A 153 -55.91 -31.62 -33.87
C ASP A 153 -54.46 -31.10 -33.95
N LYS A 154 -53.53 -31.90 -34.50
CA LYS A 154 -52.16 -31.45 -34.82
C LYS A 154 -51.87 -31.51 -36.32
N THR A 155 -51.92 -30.33 -36.94
CA THR A 155 -51.67 -30.13 -38.38
C THR A 155 -50.60 -29.06 -38.56
N ASP A 156 -49.52 -29.39 -39.27
CA ASP A 156 -48.49 -28.41 -39.64
C ASP A 156 -48.79 -27.85 -41.04
N LEU A 157 -48.58 -26.54 -41.23
CA LEU A 157 -48.45 -25.97 -42.58
C LEU A 157 -47.00 -26.14 -43.05
N ILE A 158 -46.81 -26.90 -44.13
CA ILE A 158 -45.51 -27.19 -44.72
C ILE A 158 -45.33 -26.36 -45.99
N PHE A 159 -44.13 -25.82 -46.14
CA PHE A 159 -43.54 -25.41 -47.41
C PHE A 159 -42.37 -26.37 -47.67
N GLN A 160 -42.35 -27.04 -48.82
CA GLN A 160 -41.33 -28.02 -49.19
C GLN A 160 -40.92 -27.82 -50.65
N TRP A 161 -39.63 -28.06 -50.91
CA TRP A 161 -39.06 -28.22 -52.24
C TRP A 161 -38.17 -29.47 -52.25
N SER A 162 -37.80 -29.95 -53.43
CA SER A 162 -36.89 -31.09 -53.62
C SER A 162 -36.27 -31.06 -55.00
N ASN A 163 -35.03 -31.51 -55.07
CA ASN A 163 -34.27 -31.72 -56.30
C ASN A 163 -34.70 -33.03 -57.03
N ASP A 164 -34.16 -33.25 -58.24
CA ASP A 164 -34.06 -34.57 -58.87
C ASP A 164 -33.00 -35.49 -58.19
N ASP A 165 -32.89 -36.75 -58.62
CA ASP A 165 -32.25 -37.85 -57.87
C ASP A 165 -30.87 -38.30 -58.38
N GLY A 166 -30.18 -37.50 -59.19
CA GLY A 166 -28.85 -37.84 -59.68
C GLY A 166 -27.79 -37.87 -58.58
N VAL A 167 -26.78 -38.74 -58.78
CA VAL A 167 -25.76 -39.05 -57.78
C VAL A 167 -24.76 -37.90 -57.64
N GLY A 168 -25.10 -36.94 -56.77
CA GLY A 168 -24.33 -35.72 -56.52
C GLY A 168 -25.16 -34.43 -56.58
N GLU A 169 -26.45 -34.53 -56.92
CA GLU A 169 -27.35 -33.38 -57.13
C GLU A 169 -27.94 -32.88 -55.79
N TYR A 170 -27.06 -32.28 -54.97
CA TYR A 170 -27.42 -31.50 -53.79
C TYR A 170 -27.06 -30.03 -54.04
N GLY A 171 -28.08 -29.23 -54.33
CA GLY A 171 -27.93 -28.07 -55.19
C GLY A 171 -28.03 -28.48 -56.67
N PRO A 172 -28.48 -27.58 -57.56
CA PRO A 172 -28.38 -26.13 -57.41
C PRO A 172 -29.58 -25.44 -56.75
N ASP A 173 -30.69 -26.14 -56.49
CA ASP A 173 -31.98 -25.49 -56.26
C ASP A 173 -32.28 -24.97 -54.85
N ARG A 174 -32.92 -23.79 -54.83
CA ARG A 174 -33.01 -22.89 -53.66
C ARG A 174 -34.44 -22.46 -53.41
N MET A 175 -34.88 -22.51 -52.15
CA MET A 175 -36.08 -21.77 -51.76
C MET A 175 -35.71 -20.31 -51.50
N ARG A 176 -36.17 -19.40 -52.35
CA ARG A 176 -35.90 -17.95 -52.26
C ARG A 176 -37.15 -17.18 -51.82
N TRP A 177 -36.97 -16.21 -50.92
CA TRP A 177 -37.97 -15.19 -50.61
C TRP A 177 -37.51 -13.87 -51.24
N ILE A 178 -38.28 -13.38 -52.20
CA ILE A 178 -37.90 -12.27 -53.06
C ILE A 178 -38.89 -11.13 -52.88
N PHE A 179 -38.37 -9.91 -52.73
CA PHE A 179 -39.15 -8.67 -52.76
C PHE A 179 -38.94 -7.93 -54.08
N THR A 180 -40.03 -7.59 -54.76
CA THR A 180 -40.02 -6.86 -56.03
C THR A 180 -40.69 -5.49 -55.89
N ASN A 181 -40.26 -4.56 -56.73
CA ASN A 181 -40.82 -3.23 -56.93
C ASN A 181 -40.94 -2.98 -58.46
N ALA A 182 -41.32 -1.77 -58.88
CA ALA A 182 -41.34 -1.39 -60.29
C ALA A 182 -40.01 -1.74 -60.99
N TYR A 183 -40.09 -2.53 -62.06
CA TYR A 183 -38.93 -2.97 -62.84
C TYR A 183 -38.30 -1.81 -63.60
N THR A 184 -36.97 -1.66 -63.47
CA THR A 184 -36.20 -0.57 -64.09
C THR A 184 -35.05 -1.06 -64.99
N GLY A 185 -34.93 -2.38 -65.18
CA GLY A 185 -33.74 -2.96 -65.84
C GLY A 185 -32.48 -2.95 -64.97
N ALA A 186 -32.60 -2.78 -63.65
CA ALA A 186 -31.47 -2.90 -62.74
C ALA A 186 -30.88 -4.33 -62.76
N PRO A 187 -29.57 -4.51 -62.55
CA PRO A 187 -28.93 -5.83 -62.57
C PRO A 187 -29.24 -6.68 -61.32
N SER A 188 -29.58 -6.04 -60.19
CA SER A 188 -29.92 -6.71 -58.93
C SER A 188 -30.79 -5.82 -58.04
N GLY A 189 -31.29 -6.36 -56.92
CA GLY A 189 -32.19 -5.65 -56.00
C GLY A 189 -33.62 -5.50 -56.55
N ALA A 190 -34.48 -4.78 -55.81
CA ALA A 190 -35.94 -4.92 -55.91
C ALA A 190 -36.54 -4.53 -57.27
N SER A 191 -35.83 -3.69 -58.05
CA SER A 191 -36.25 -3.23 -59.38
C SER A 191 -35.53 -3.94 -60.53
N SER A 192 -34.83 -5.04 -60.25
CA SER A 192 -34.24 -5.95 -61.24
C SER A 192 -35.23 -6.98 -61.77
N TYR A 193 -34.80 -7.80 -62.73
CA TYR A 193 -35.60 -8.91 -63.25
C TYR A 193 -35.81 -10.03 -62.21
N GLU A 194 -34.82 -10.25 -61.35
CA GLU A 194 -34.83 -11.28 -60.30
C GLU A 194 -35.42 -10.79 -58.98
N GLY A 195 -35.56 -9.47 -58.79
CA GLY A 195 -35.95 -8.84 -57.53
C GLY A 195 -34.81 -8.75 -56.51
N MET A 196 -35.13 -8.31 -55.29
CA MET A 196 -34.21 -8.34 -54.15
C MET A 196 -34.44 -9.63 -53.37
N GLU A 197 -33.42 -10.47 -53.28
CA GLU A 197 -33.50 -11.63 -52.42
C GLU A 197 -33.37 -11.17 -50.95
N ALA A 198 -34.33 -11.59 -50.12
CA ALA A 198 -34.35 -11.26 -48.69
C ALA A 198 -33.88 -12.44 -47.83
N MET A 199 -34.16 -13.67 -48.28
CA MET A 199 -33.84 -14.91 -47.58
C MET A 199 -33.67 -16.07 -48.58
N ARG A 200 -32.74 -16.97 -48.31
CA ARG A 200 -32.48 -18.20 -49.09
C ARG A 200 -32.35 -19.41 -48.16
N LEU A 201 -32.98 -20.52 -48.54
CA LEU A 201 -32.60 -21.85 -48.05
C LEU A 201 -31.87 -22.61 -49.16
N TYR A 202 -30.75 -23.22 -48.82
CA TYR A 202 -29.89 -24.02 -49.69
C TYR A 202 -29.54 -25.35 -49.02
N VAL A 203 -29.40 -26.43 -49.80
CA VAL A 203 -29.17 -27.80 -49.32
C VAL A 203 -27.95 -28.40 -50.06
N PRO A 204 -26.74 -28.31 -49.48
CA PRO A 204 -25.50 -28.76 -50.14
C PRO A 204 -25.26 -30.27 -50.03
N ASP A 205 -25.93 -30.98 -49.11
CA ASP A 205 -25.82 -32.43 -48.91
C ASP A 205 -27.06 -32.94 -48.12
N PRO A 206 -27.31 -34.26 -47.98
CA PRO A 206 -28.54 -34.78 -47.39
C PRO A 206 -28.65 -34.62 -45.86
N THR A 207 -27.63 -34.08 -45.19
CA THR A 207 -27.53 -34.00 -43.73
C THR A 207 -27.66 -32.58 -43.17
N GLN A 208 -27.60 -31.54 -44.01
CA GLN A 208 -27.69 -30.14 -43.59
C GLN A 208 -28.38 -29.23 -44.62
N ALA A 209 -28.93 -28.13 -44.11
CA ALA A 209 -29.45 -27.03 -44.89
C ALA A 209 -28.95 -25.72 -44.28
N PHE A 210 -28.72 -24.73 -45.14
CA PHE A 210 -28.18 -23.42 -44.78
C PHE A 210 -29.23 -22.34 -45.01
N LEU A 211 -29.33 -21.40 -44.07
CA LEU A 211 -30.23 -20.26 -44.11
C LEU A 211 -29.43 -18.96 -44.29
N GLY A 212 -29.51 -18.37 -45.48
CA GLY A 212 -28.97 -17.04 -45.76
C GLY A 212 -30.02 -15.95 -45.56
N VAL A 213 -29.62 -14.84 -44.92
CA VAL A 213 -30.41 -13.61 -44.83
C VAL A 213 -29.67 -12.46 -45.51
N GLY A 214 -30.24 -11.91 -46.59
CA GLY A 214 -29.61 -10.91 -47.46
C GLY A 214 -29.75 -11.24 -48.96
N ASP A 215 -29.22 -10.36 -49.81
CA ASP A 215 -29.32 -10.49 -51.27
C ASP A 215 -28.15 -11.33 -51.85
N TYR A 216 -28.19 -12.65 -51.61
CA TYR A 216 -27.17 -13.58 -52.12
C TYR A 216 -27.21 -13.71 -53.65
N TYR A 217 -28.26 -13.24 -54.31
CA TYR A 217 -28.28 -13.12 -55.78
C TYR A 217 -27.35 -11.98 -56.22
N ALA A 218 -27.52 -10.79 -55.65
CA ALA A 218 -26.68 -9.62 -55.95
C ALA A 218 -25.19 -9.84 -55.67
N ALA A 219 -24.86 -10.67 -54.67
CA ALA A 219 -23.47 -10.99 -54.31
C ALA A 219 -22.87 -12.20 -55.05
N GLY A 220 -23.67 -12.99 -55.77
CA GLY A 220 -23.18 -14.13 -56.56
C GLY A 220 -22.57 -15.28 -55.73
N VAL A 221 -23.05 -15.48 -54.50
CA VAL A 221 -22.55 -16.50 -53.56
C VAL A 221 -23.69 -17.33 -52.96
N GLU A 222 -23.36 -18.46 -52.34
CA GLU A 222 -24.27 -19.24 -51.52
C GLU A 222 -24.04 -18.98 -50.03
N PRO A 223 -25.06 -19.19 -49.17
CA PRO A 223 -24.87 -19.37 -47.74
C PRO A 223 -23.86 -20.50 -47.48
N SER A 224 -22.89 -20.22 -46.62
CA SER A 224 -21.81 -21.13 -46.24
C SER A 224 -21.99 -21.76 -44.85
N GLU A 225 -22.94 -21.22 -44.08
CA GLU A 225 -23.19 -21.57 -42.68
C GLU A 225 -24.67 -21.83 -42.39
N ARG A 226 -24.95 -22.50 -41.27
CA ARG A 226 -26.33 -22.85 -40.86
C ARG A 226 -27.25 -21.63 -40.68
N LEU A 227 -26.68 -20.51 -40.25
CA LEU A 227 -27.28 -19.18 -40.31
C LEU A 227 -26.21 -18.21 -40.82
N ASP A 228 -26.31 -17.87 -42.10
CA ASP A 228 -25.43 -16.95 -42.80
C ASP A 228 -26.14 -15.59 -42.95
N VAL A 229 -25.40 -14.49 -42.81
CA VAL A 229 -25.96 -13.12 -42.92
C VAL A 229 -25.00 -12.28 -43.74
N LEU A 230 -25.33 -12.11 -45.02
CA LEU A 230 -24.45 -11.56 -46.07
C LEU A 230 -23.88 -10.17 -45.75
N THR A 231 -24.63 -9.34 -45.03
CA THR A 231 -24.16 -8.03 -44.54
C THR A 231 -24.80 -7.69 -43.19
N ARG A 232 -24.06 -6.96 -42.33
CA ARG A 232 -24.42 -6.48 -40.98
C ARG A 232 -24.25 -7.52 -39.85
N THR A 233 -24.90 -7.29 -38.71
CA THR A 233 -24.60 -7.90 -37.41
C THR A 233 -25.67 -8.88 -36.93
N VAL A 234 -25.24 -9.98 -36.27
CA VAL A 234 -26.13 -10.99 -35.68
C VAL A 234 -26.23 -10.78 -34.17
N ARG A 235 -27.43 -10.52 -33.63
CA ARG A 235 -27.65 -10.33 -32.19
C ARG A 235 -28.10 -11.63 -31.50
N ILE A 236 -27.15 -12.47 -31.11
CA ILE A 236 -27.40 -13.65 -30.26
C ILE A 236 -27.63 -13.19 -28.82
N ARG A 237 -28.84 -13.39 -28.28
CA ARG A 237 -29.20 -12.89 -26.92
C ARG A 237 -28.76 -13.81 -25.79
N ARG A 238 -28.70 -15.11 -26.02
CA ARG A 238 -28.22 -16.15 -25.09
C ARG A 238 -27.96 -17.44 -25.87
N LEU A 239 -26.84 -18.09 -25.60
CA LEU A 239 -26.65 -19.52 -25.86
C LEU A 239 -27.04 -20.30 -24.59
N VAL A 240 -27.58 -21.51 -24.76
CA VAL A 240 -28.24 -22.28 -23.69
C VAL A 240 -27.25 -22.60 -22.55
N PRO A 241 -27.66 -22.61 -21.26
CA PRO A 241 -26.73 -22.48 -20.13
C PRO A 241 -25.62 -23.54 -20.04
N ASP A 242 -25.87 -24.73 -20.58
CA ASP A 242 -25.11 -25.95 -20.25
C ASP A 242 -23.88 -26.18 -21.15
N TYR A 243 -23.51 -25.20 -21.97
CA TYR A 243 -22.39 -25.24 -22.92
C TYR A 243 -21.18 -24.36 -22.53
N GLN A 244 -21.13 -23.87 -21.28
CA GLN A 244 -19.87 -23.34 -20.74
C GLN A 244 -18.86 -24.49 -20.63
N ASN A 245 -17.76 -24.40 -21.37
CA ASN A 245 -16.67 -25.36 -21.35
C ASN A 245 -15.34 -24.62 -21.27
N ASP A 246 -14.86 -24.43 -20.05
CA ASP A 246 -13.67 -23.62 -19.73
C ASP A 246 -12.35 -24.19 -20.30
N ASN A 247 -12.40 -25.40 -20.88
CA ASN A 247 -11.28 -26.01 -21.61
C ASN A 247 -11.13 -25.47 -23.06
N LEU A 248 -12.08 -24.66 -23.55
CA LEU A 248 -12.03 -24.10 -24.89
C LEU A 248 -11.15 -22.84 -24.93
N ALA A 249 -10.06 -22.90 -25.68
CA ALA A 249 -9.11 -21.79 -25.86
C ALA A 249 -9.66 -20.58 -26.64
N LYS A 250 -10.99 -20.43 -26.81
CA LYS A 250 -11.61 -19.31 -27.56
C LYS A 250 -12.95 -18.93 -26.93
N VAL A 251 -13.18 -17.62 -26.77
CA VAL A 251 -14.47 -17.04 -26.40
C VAL A 251 -14.99 -16.13 -27.50
N VAL A 252 -16.29 -15.82 -27.46
CA VAL A 252 -16.93 -14.84 -28.35
C VAL A 252 -17.00 -13.48 -27.66
N VAL A 253 -16.65 -12.41 -28.37
CA VAL A 253 -16.66 -11.02 -27.90
C VAL A 253 -17.36 -10.11 -28.91
N THR A 254 -17.69 -8.88 -28.51
CA THR A 254 -18.24 -7.84 -29.41
C THR A 254 -17.32 -6.64 -29.51
N ASP A 255 -17.24 -6.02 -30.69
CA ASP A 255 -16.71 -4.65 -30.85
C ASP A 255 -17.78 -3.57 -30.58
N ASP A 256 -17.39 -2.31 -30.50
CA ASP A 256 -18.29 -1.17 -30.22
C ASP A 256 -19.34 -0.94 -31.35
N ASP A 257 -19.06 -1.42 -32.56
CA ASP A 257 -19.99 -1.46 -33.69
C ASP A 257 -21.00 -2.64 -33.58
N GLY A 258 -20.86 -3.51 -32.58
CA GLY A 258 -21.74 -4.64 -32.31
C GLY A 258 -21.50 -5.88 -33.20
N ARG A 259 -20.32 -6.02 -33.82
CA ARG A 259 -19.93 -7.25 -34.53
C ARG A 259 -19.41 -8.29 -33.55
N LEU A 260 -19.77 -9.55 -33.80
CA LEU A 260 -19.25 -10.69 -33.04
C LEU A 260 -17.89 -11.13 -33.61
N HIS A 261 -16.90 -11.26 -32.74
CA HIS A 261 -15.57 -11.79 -33.03
C HIS A 261 -15.27 -12.98 -32.11
N TRP A 262 -14.29 -13.82 -32.45
CA TRP A 262 -13.70 -14.75 -31.47
C TRP A 262 -12.33 -14.24 -31.02
N ARG A 263 -12.02 -14.42 -29.74
CA ARG A 263 -10.73 -14.07 -29.12
C ARG A 263 -10.20 -15.29 -28.37
N ASP A 264 -8.90 -15.53 -28.46
CA ASP A 264 -8.29 -16.65 -27.74
C ASP A 264 -8.39 -16.42 -26.22
N ALA A 265 -8.82 -17.44 -25.47
CA ALA A 265 -9.05 -17.35 -24.04
C ALA A 265 -7.77 -16.98 -23.26
N SER A 266 -6.61 -17.44 -23.74
CA SER A 266 -5.29 -17.07 -23.18
C SER A 266 -4.87 -15.63 -23.45
N THR A 267 -5.60 -14.90 -24.30
CA THR A 267 -5.39 -13.46 -24.58
C THR A 267 -6.40 -12.56 -23.88
N LEU A 268 -7.39 -13.13 -23.17
CA LEU A 268 -8.30 -12.36 -22.32
C LEU A 268 -7.54 -11.87 -21.10
N GLY A 269 -7.65 -10.58 -20.79
CA GLY A 269 -6.73 -9.95 -19.83
C GLY A 269 -5.33 -9.70 -20.38
N GLY A 270 -5.18 -9.62 -21.72
CA GLY A 270 -3.96 -9.21 -22.43
C GLY A 270 -2.83 -10.24 -22.43
N ASN A 271 -1.76 -9.95 -23.18
CA ASN A 271 -0.61 -10.86 -23.36
C ASN A 271 0.73 -10.12 -23.52
N THR A 272 0.84 -8.88 -23.02
CA THR A 272 2.10 -8.10 -22.96
C THR A 272 2.22 -7.17 -21.71
N ALA A 273 3.13 -7.53 -20.78
CA ALA A 273 3.64 -6.83 -19.58
C ALA A 273 2.75 -6.78 -18.30
N CYS A 274 3.30 -7.12 -17.11
CA CYS A 274 2.62 -7.06 -15.79
C CYS A 274 3.29 -6.07 -14.84
N ASP A 275 3.07 -4.78 -15.03
CA ASP A 275 3.53 -3.73 -14.11
C ASP A 275 2.40 -2.74 -13.85
N TRP A 276 2.45 -2.01 -12.73
CA TRP A 276 2.11 -0.58 -12.61
C TRP A 276 1.06 0.05 -13.59
N ILE A 277 -0.14 0.51 -13.14
CA ILE A 277 -1.29 0.95 -13.99
C ILE A 277 -2.37 2.01 -13.51
N VAL A 278 -2.70 3.08 -14.26
CA VAL A 278 -3.37 4.34 -13.78
C VAL A 278 -4.79 4.27 -13.16
N GLN A 279 -4.98 4.89 -11.98
CA GLN A 279 -6.30 5.14 -11.36
C GLN A 279 -6.96 6.45 -11.87
N PRO A 280 -8.31 6.55 -11.94
CA PRO A 280 -9.01 7.77 -12.40
C PRO A 280 -8.81 9.04 -11.56
N ASN A 281 -8.28 8.93 -10.34
CA ASN A 281 -8.08 10.04 -9.40
C ASN A 281 -6.62 10.56 -9.35
N TYR A 282 -5.74 10.11 -10.27
CA TYR A 282 -4.30 10.36 -10.26
C TYR A 282 -3.49 9.61 -9.16
N ASP A 283 -3.94 8.41 -8.75
CA ASP A 283 -3.22 7.52 -7.80
C ASP A 283 -2.46 6.38 -8.51
N VAL A 284 -1.29 5.97 -7.97
CA VAL A 284 -0.32 5.06 -8.62
C VAL A 284 0.41 4.11 -7.61
N SER A 285 0.77 2.87 -7.99
CA SER A 285 1.00 1.70 -7.06
C SER A 285 1.60 0.46 -7.80
N SER A 286 2.08 -0.65 -7.22
CA SER A 286 3.04 -1.49 -8.00
C SER A 286 2.64 -2.50 -9.11
N ALA A 287 1.43 -3.01 -9.36
CA ALA A 287 0.20 -3.04 -8.59
C ALA A 287 -0.72 -1.79 -8.58
N TYR A 288 -0.69 -0.91 -9.62
CA TYR A 288 -1.84 -0.05 -9.97
C TYR A 288 -2.90 -0.89 -10.82
N LEU A 289 -3.97 -0.38 -11.46
CA LEU A 289 -5.05 -1.17 -12.15
C LEU A 289 -5.22 -1.00 -13.70
N GLY A 290 -4.86 -2.02 -14.54
CA GLY A 290 -5.09 -2.09 -16.02
C GLY A 290 -3.97 -2.51 -17.06
N LEU A 291 -2.68 -2.74 -16.75
CA LEU A 291 -1.61 -3.30 -17.62
C LEU A 291 -1.60 -4.84 -17.53
N THR A 292 -1.14 -5.55 -18.57
CA THR A 292 -1.61 -6.93 -18.80
C THR A 292 -0.63 -7.97 -19.39
N ASN A 293 -0.11 -8.83 -18.50
CA ASN A 293 0.46 -10.18 -18.72
C ASN A 293 1.83 -10.26 -19.47
N PRO A 294 3.03 -10.56 -18.87
CA PRO A 294 3.21 -11.49 -17.73
C PRO A 294 4.22 -11.12 -16.61
N CYS A 295 5.10 -10.10 -16.74
CA CYS A 295 6.29 -9.92 -15.88
C CYS A 295 6.37 -8.53 -15.19
N PRO A 296 6.79 -8.42 -13.91
CA PRO A 296 6.93 -7.16 -13.17
C PRO A 296 8.37 -6.68 -12.89
N ASN A 297 8.66 -5.39 -13.09
CA ASN A 297 9.45 -4.52 -12.19
C ASN A 297 9.35 -3.01 -12.52
N GLU A 298 9.23 -2.06 -11.57
CA GLU A 298 9.71 -2.07 -10.18
C GLU A 298 8.96 -3.02 -9.22
N LYS A 299 9.65 -4.10 -8.85
CA LYS A 299 9.14 -5.24 -8.10
C LYS A 299 9.46 -5.25 -6.60
N ASN A 300 10.26 -4.41 -5.95
CA ASN A 300 10.93 -3.12 -6.22
C ASN A 300 10.16 -1.78 -6.07
N ASN A 301 8.89 -1.66 -5.74
CA ASN A 301 8.33 -0.51 -4.96
C ASN A 301 6.86 -0.79 -4.64
N VAL A 302 6.20 0.01 -3.78
CA VAL A 302 4.75 -0.07 -3.48
C VAL A 302 4.25 1.32 -3.07
N GLY A 303 3.39 1.96 -3.87
CA GLY A 303 2.74 3.22 -3.50
C GLY A 303 1.35 3.02 -2.88
N ILE A 304 1.02 3.79 -1.84
CA ILE A 304 -0.31 3.86 -1.22
C ILE A 304 -0.67 5.34 -1.02
N GLY A 305 -1.71 5.83 -1.72
CA GLY A 305 -2.16 7.22 -1.63
C GLY A 305 -1.19 8.26 -2.18
N VAL A 306 -0.13 7.81 -2.86
CA VAL A 306 0.81 8.61 -3.64
C VAL A 306 0.56 8.35 -5.12
N GLN A 307 0.95 9.30 -5.98
CA GLN A 307 1.14 8.97 -7.38
C GLN A 307 2.40 8.09 -7.53
N ASP A 308 3.51 8.62 -8.04
CA ASP A 308 4.71 7.83 -8.29
C ASP A 308 5.55 7.65 -7.00
N PRO A 309 5.66 6.42 -6.44
CA PRO A 309 6.31 6.20 -5.14
C PRO A 309 7.83 6.11 -5.27
N GLU A 310 8.55 6.80 -4.39
CA GLU A 310 10.01 6.78 -4.34
C GLU A 310 10.52 5.57 -3.53
N ALA A 311 9.75 5.09 -2.55
CA ALA A 311 10.18 4.07 -1.58
C ALA A 311 9.63 2.64 -1.81
N LYS A 312 10.37 1.65 -1.29
CA LYS A 312 10.05 0.21 -1.42
C LYS A 312 8.70 -0.17 -0.79
N LEU A 313 8.28 0.61 0.20
CA LEU A 313 6.89 0.91 0.53
C LEU A 313 6.83 2.41 0.78
N ASP A 314 5.96 3.11 0.06
CA ASP A 314 5.73 4.54 0.13
C ASP A 314 4.25 4.80 0.43
N VAL A 315 3.95 5.69 1.37
CA VAL A 315 2.62 5.87 1.93
C VAL A 315 2.36 7.34 2.18
N TYR A 316 1.55 7.94 1.31
CA TYR A 316 1.17 9.35 1.38
C TYR A 316 -0.29 9.51 1.79
N LYS A 317 -0.60 10.62 2.47
CA LYS A 317 -1.96 10.98 2.86
C LYS A 317 -2.05 12.50 3.01
N GLU A 318 -2.75 13.13 2.09
CA GLU A 318 -3.17 14.53 2.18
C GLU A 318 -4.70 14.61 2.18
N ILE A 319 -5.28 15.35 3.13
CA ILE A 319 -6.72 15.61 3.24
C ILE A 319 -6.95 17.05 3.70
N SER A 320 -7.95 17.72 3.10
CA SER A 320 -8.21 19.16 3.33
C SER A 320 -8.73 19.48 4.73
N GLU A 321 -9.41 18.52 5.36
CA GLU A 321 -9.87 18.58 6.75
C GLU A 321 -9.51 17.24 7.42
N GLY A 322 -8.67 17.30 8.46
CA GLY A 322 -8.22 16.12 9.20
C GLY A 322 -9.20 15.66 10.28
N THR A 323 -8.90 14.51 10.88
CA THR A 323 -9.54 14.06 12.12
C THR A 323 -8.61 14.28 13.31
N GLY A 324 -9.11 14.08 14.55
CA GLY A 324 -8.31 14.31 15.76
C GLY A 324 -7.04 13.43 15.90
N SER A 325 -6.87 12.42 15.06
CA SER A 325 -5.61 11.67 14.94
C SER A 325 -5.54 10.99 13.56
N ASP A 326 -4.69 11.51 12.67
CA ASP A 326 -4.46 10.95 11.34
C ASP A 326 -3.15 10.14 11.30
N ILE A 327 -3.25 8.86 10.91
CA ILE A 327 -2.14 7.91 10.92
C ILE A 327 -1.81 7.50 9.47
N GLY A 328 -0.55 7.65 9.07
CA GLY A 328 -0.06 7.19 7.76
C GLY A 328 0.20 5.67 7.71
N VAL A 329 1.03 5.15 8.61
CA VAL A 329 1.37 3.71 8.68
C VAL A 329 1.11 3.19 10.10
N ARG A 330 0.42 2.05 10.22
CA ARG A 330 0.14 1.39 11.51
C ARG A 330 0.43 -0.11 11.46
N SER A 331 1.45 -0.54 12.20
CA SER A 331 1.74 -1.96 12.45
C SER A 331 1.30 -2.37 13.85
N VAL A 332 0.63 -3.51 14.00
CA VAL A 332 0.18 -4.07 15.29
C VAL A 332 0.33 -5.60 15.26
N VAL A 333 1.10 -6.16 16.19
CA VAL A 333 1.35 -7.60 16.28
C VAL A 333 0.86 -8.13 17.63
N ARG A 334 -0.09 -9.07 17.64
CA ARG A 334 -0.68 -9.68 18.84
C ARG A 334 -0.76 -11.20 18.69
N ILE A 335 0.08 -11.92 19.42
CA ILE A 335 0.13 -13.39 19.49
C ILE A 335 0.63 -13.78 20.89
N GLU A 336 0.12 -14.85 21.47
CA GLU A 336 0.63 -15.43 22.72
C GLU A 336 2.03 -16.04 22.52
N GLY A 337 2.99 -15.69 23.40
CA GLY A 337 4.37 -16.18 23.34
C GLY A 337 5.22 -15.61 22.18
N GLY A 338 6.54 -15.80 22.27
CA GLY A 338 7.52 -15.42 21.23
C GLY A 338 7.81 -13.91 21.11
N VAL A 339 9.00 -13.60 20.58
CA VAL A 339 9.49 -12.23 20.31
C VAL A 339 8.67 -11.60 19.18
N LYS A 340 8.39 -10.29 19.28
CA LYS A 340 7.63 -9.52 18.28
C LYS A 340 8.46 -8.40 17.69
N HIS A 341 8.42 -8.26 16.37
CA HIS A 341 8.96 -7.12 15.64
C HIS A 341 7.79 -6.48 14.87
N ALA A 342 7.38 -5.25 15.26
CA ALA A 342 6.34 -4.51 14.54
C ALA A 342 6.88 -3.86 13.25
N LEU A 343 8.18 -3.53 13.25
CA LEU A 343 8.99 -3.16 12.10
C LEU A 343 10.36 -3.83 12.29
N SER A 344 10.99 -4.23 11.20
CA SER A 344 12.38 -4.70 11.17
C SER A 344 12.97 -4.39 9.80
N GLY A 345 14.14 -3.77 9.76
CA GLY A 345 14.82 -3.38 8.53
C GLY A 345 16.31 -3.28 8.78
N THR A 346 17.10 -3.68 7.79
CA THR A 346 18.57 -3.75 7.90
C THR A 346 19.18 -3.17 6.63
N SER A 347 20.02 -2.15 6.78
CA SER A 347 20.78 -1.56 5.68
C SER A 347 22.23 -2.06 5.75
N THR A 348 22.65 -2.88 4.78
CA THR A 348 24.00 -3.44 4.70
C THR A 348 24.50 -3.50 3.26
N SER A 349 25.65 -2.89 3.00
CA SER A 349 26.55 -3.14 1.85
C SER A 349 27.82 -2.31 2.03
N VAL A 350 28.78 -2.44 1.10
CA VAL A 350 29.86 -1.46 0.92
C VAL A 350 29.34 -0.21 0.22
N GLY A 351 29.66 0.96 0.77
CA GLY A 351 29.21 2.27 0.29
C GLY A 351 29.82 3.39 1.13
N ALA A 352 29.52 4.65 0.80
CA ALA A 352 29.98 5.80 1.59
C ALA A 352 29.21 5.92 2.92
N GLU A 353 27.90 5.67 2.89
CA GLU A 353 26.99 5.76 4.04
C GLU A 353 25.95 4.64 3.95
N ASN A 354 25.48 4.15 5.10
CA ASN A 354 24.31 3.28 5.23
C ASN A 354 23.39 3.90 6.28
N VAL A 355 22.14 4.21 5.93
CA VAL A 355 21.16 4.79 6.86
C VAL A 355 20.02 3.79 7.08
N GLY A 356 19.71 3.48 8.34
CA GLY A 356 18.68 2.49 8.70
C GLY A 356 17.27 3.05 8.88
N LEU A 357 17.17 4.31 9.34
CA LEU A 357 15.90 5.02 9.54
C LEU A 357 16.16 6.53 9.53
N ILE A 358 15.28 7.27 8.86
CA ILE A 358 15.17 8.74 8.96
C ILE A 358 13.73 9.02 9.38
N VAL A 359 13.51 9.93 10.34
CA VAL A 359 12.18 10.44 10.69
C VAL A 359 12.26 11.96 10.83
N ASN A 360 11.28 12.66 10.27
CA ASN A 360 11.14 14.11 10.36
C ASN A 360 9.71 14.46 10.78
N ALA A 361 9.56 15.48 11.61
CA ALA A 361 8.27 16.05 12.01
C ALA A 361 8.45 17.56 12.16
N ASP A 362 7.67 18.34 11.40
CA ASP A 362 7.85 19.78 11.24
C ASP A 362 6.49 20.45 10.94
N ASN A 363 6.45 21.78 11.04
CA ASN A 363 5.32 22.66 10.69
C ASN A 363 4.02 22.48 11.52
N ALA A 364 3.90 21.48 12.40
CA ALA A 364 2.84 21.45 13.42
C ALA A 364 3.23 22.26 14.67
N GLY A 365 2.24 22.67 15.47
CA GLY A 365 2.45 23.46 16.70
C GLY A 365 3.16 22.70 17.83
N ARG A 366 3.20 21.36 17.76
CA ARG A 366 4.03 20.45 18.57
C ARG A 366 4.48 19.32 17.63
N ASN A 367 5.77 19.02 17.59
CA ASN A 367 6.36 17.98 16.72
C ASN A 367 7.10 16.94 17.56
N TRP A 368 6.96 15.66 17.22
CA TRP A 368 7.68 14.55 17.85
C TRP A 368 8.34 13.69 16.77
N GLY A 369 9.67 13.54 16.82
CA GLY A 369 10.41 12.74 15.85
C GLY A 369 10.27 11.23 16.08
N VAL A 370 10.51 10.76 17.30
CA VAL A 370 10.30 9.35 17.70
C VAL A 370 9.70 9.33 19.11
N VAL A 371 8.56 8.64 19.27
CA VAL A 371 7.93 8.41 20.58
C VAL A 371 7.97 6.91 20.86
N SER A 372 8.64 6.52 21.94
CA SER A 372 8.71 5.13 22.41
C SER A 372 8.04 5.04 23.78
N ASN A 373 6.94 4.28 23.87
CA ASN A 373 6.34 3.89 25.15
C ASN A 373 6.43 2.36 25.27
N THR A 374 7.18 1.89 26.26
CA THR A 374 7.45 0.48 26.50
C THR A 374 7.16 0.14 27.96
N GLY A 375 6.24 -0.78 28.20
CA GLY A 375 5.86 -1.23 29.55
C GLY A 375 5.67 -2.74 29.63
N SER A 376 5.84 -3.31 30.82
CA SER A 376 5.71 -4.74 31.09
C SER A 376 4.34 -5.10 31.68
N GLY A 377 3.63 -6.05 31.05
CA GLY A 377 2.40 -6.64 31.60
C GLY A 377 2.63 -7.79 32.60
N GLY A 378 3.86 -7.97 33.11
CA GLY A 378 4.22 -9.09 33.99
C GLY A 378 5.44 -8.79 34.86
N THR A 379 5.49 -9.40 36.04
CA THR A 379 6.53 -9.15 37.06
C THR A 379 7.87 -9.79 36.70
N GLY A 380 8.96 -9.01 36.72
CA GLY A 380 10.33 -9.54 36.74
C GLY A 380 11.08 -9.58 35.40
N THR A 381 10.62 -8.87 34.36
CA THR A 381 11.36 -8.71 33.10
C THR A 381 11.91 -7.29 32.95
N GLY A 382 13.13 -7.15 32.43
CA GLY A 382 13.73 -5.83 32.17
C GLY A 382 13.02 -5.12 31.03
N VAL A 383 12.67 -3.85 31.24
CA VAL A 383 12.03 -2.97 30.25
C VAL A 383 13.08 -2.00 29.69
N VAL A 384 13.17 -1.91 28.36
CA VAL A 384 14.14 -1.05 27.67
C VAL A 384 13.40 -0.21 26.63
N GLY A 385 13.31 1.10 26.86
CA GLY A 385 12.62 2.04 25.96
C GLY A 385 13.38 2.33 24.65
N GLY A 386 14.69 2.11 24.65
CA GLY A 386 15.57 2.20 23.49
C GLY A 386 16.94 1.60 23.79
N TYR A 387 17.57 0.97 22.81
CA TYR A 387 18.92 0.41 22.90
C TYR A 387 19.72 0.87 21.69
N PHE A 388 20.84 1.55 21.95
CA PHE A 388 21.67 2.17 20.92
C PHE A 388 23.11 1.67 21.06
N LEU A 389 23.65 1.09 19.98
CA LEU A 389 25.01 0.57 19.91
C LEU A 389 25.65 1.05 18.62
N ALA A 390 26.84 1.64 18.73
CA ALA A 390 27.72 1.91 17.60
C ALA A 390 28.99 1.07 17.77
N ASP A 391 29.09 -0.01 17.00
CA ASP A 391 30.30 -0.81 16.88
C ASP A 391 31.15 -0.32 15.69
N ARG A 392 32.47 -0.51 15.74
CA ARG A 392 33.40 -0.07 14.68
C ARG A 392 34.47 -1.13 14.35
N GLU A 393 34.03 -2.31 13.93
CA GLU A 393 34.92 -3.44 13.67
C GLU A 393 36.05 -3.14 12.64
N PHE A 394 35.81 -2.24 11.66
CA PHE A 394 36.74 -2.02 10.53
C PHE A 394 37.04 -0.55 10.13
N HIS A 395 36.72 0.47 10.94
CA HIS A 395 36.92 1.89 10.57
C HIS A 395 37.71 2.72 11.59
N THR A 396 38.49 3.70 11.09
CA THR A 396 39.38 4.55 11.89
C THR A 396 38.71 5.74 12.57
N GLY A 397 37.52 6.16 12.12
CA GLY A 397 36.79 7.32 12.62
C GLY A 397 36.09 7.14 13.97
N ASN A 398 35.40 8.19 14.42
CA ASN A 398 34.62 8.18 15.66
C ASN A 398 33.42 7.23 15.55
N ALA A 399 33.16 6.46 16.62
CA ALA A 399 31.89 5.75 16.81
C ALA A 399 31.00 6.57 17.75
N THR A 400 29.70 6.67 17.46
CA THR A 400 28.77 7.49 18.26
C THR A 400 27.38 6.84 18.23
N ALA A 401 26.97 6.24 19.35
CA ALA A 401 25.71 5.49 19.45
C ALA A 401 24.47 6.40 19.57
N VAL A 402 24.63 7.57 20.18
CA VAL A 402 23.62 8.61 20.29
C VAL A 402 24.29 9.95 20.04
N TRP A 403 23.75 10.73 19.10
CA TRP A 403 24.17 12.11 18.83
C TRP A 403 22.94 13.00 18.83
N GLY A 404 22.99 14.10 19.58
CA GLY A 404 21.92 15.08 19.69
C GLY A 404 22.47 16.50 19.54
N ARG A 405 21.68 17.38 18.94
CA ARG A 405 22.04 18.78 18.71
C ARG A 405 20.78 19.64 18.75
N VAL A 406 20.89 20.82 19.35
CA VAL A 406 19.92 21.91 19.19
C VAL A 406 20.63 23.08 18.50
N ALA A 407 19.91 23.78 17.62
CA ALA A 407 20.41 24.92 16.86
C ALA A 407 19.24 25.85 16.50
N ASN A 408 19.52 27.04 15.96
CA ASN A 408 18.55 27.97 15.38
C ASN A 408 17.37 28.34 16.32
N MET A 409 17.63 28.41 17.62
CA MET A 409 16.62 28.74 18.62
C MET A 409 16.20 30.22 18.57
N SER A 410 14.91 30.49 18.84
CA SER A 410 14.46 31.83 19.20
C SER A 410 14.88 32.17 20.64
N ALA A 411 14.98 33.46 20.96
CA ALA A 411 15.53 33.96 22.23
C ALA A 411 14.66 33.68 23.49
N ALA A 412 13.62 32.86 23.38
CA ALA A 412 12.65 32.57 24.45
C ALA A 412 12.54 31.07 24.81
N GLY A 413 13.34 30.19 24.21
CA GLY A 413 13.29 28.74 24.45
C GLY A 413 14.53 28.18 25.15
N THR A 414 14.37 27.08 25.88
CA THR A 414 15.48 26.29 26.46
C THR A 414 15.77 25.05 25.61
N GLY A 415 17.03 24.86 25.22
CA GLY A 415 17.44 23.80 24.28
C GLY A 415 18.24 22.69 24.93
N TRP A 416 17.70 21.47 24.90
CA TRP A 416 18.37 20.26 25.43
C TRP A 416 18.78 19.33 24.29
N ALA A 417 20.08 19.16 24.07
CA ALA A 417 20.62 18.19 23.12
C ALA A 417 20.48 16.73 23.60
N GLY A 418 20.24 16.56 24.90
CA GLY A 418 19.76 15.35 25.55
C GLY A 418 19.13 15.75 26.89
N TYR A 419 18.05 15.08 27.28
CA TYR A 419 17.35 15.31 28.54
C TYR A 419 17.04 13.93 29.14
N PHE A 420 17.41 13.73 30.40
CA PHE A 420 17.34 12.43 31.07
C PHE A 420 16.87 12.63 32.51
N GLU A 421 15.74 12.02 32.86
CA GLU A 421 15.28 11.87 34.25
C GLU A 421 15.57 10.42 34.68
N GLY A 422 16.06 10.23 35.91
CA GLY A 422 16.59 8.93 36.37
C GLY A 422 18.09 8.91 36.63
N MET A 423 18.59 7.74 37.06
CA MET A 423 20.02 7.51 37.27
C MET A 423 20.75 7.24 35.96
N GLY A 424 21.57 8.20 35.51
CA GLY A 424 22.48 8.02 34.37
C GLY A 424 23.84 7.42 34.78
N PHE A 425 24.39 6.52 33.96
CA PHE A 425 25.77 6.02 34.11
C PHE A 425 26.62 6.38 32.89
N LEU A 426 27.62 7.24 33.08
CA LEU A 426 28.61 7.63 32.07
C LEU A 426 29.99 7.16 32.52
N SER A 427 30.45 6.03 31.99
CA SER A 427 31.68 5.34 32.42
C SER A 427 32.98 6.16 32.29
N ASN A 428 32.97 7.22 31.47
CA ASN A 428 34.10 8.12 31.27
C ASN A 428 33.70 9.61 31.40
N GLY A 429 32.59 9.89 32.09
CA GLY A 429 32.06 11.24 32.33
C GLY A 429 31.56 11.99 31.07
N PRO A 430 30.98 13.20 31.26
CA PRO A 430 30.72 14.12 30.17
C PRO A 430 32.02 14.80 29.72
N TRP A 431 32.34 14.72 28.43
CA TRP A 431 33.45 15.48 27.84
C TRP A 431 32.95 16.86 27.42
N VAL A 432 33.63 17.92 27.88
CA VAL A 432 33.22 19.31 27.67
C VAL A 432 34.20 20.06 26.77
N TYR A 433 33.68 20.89 25.87
CA TYR A 433 34.50 21.75 25.02
C TYR A 433 35.23 22.79 25.88
N SER A 434 36.57 22.80 25.82
CA SER A 434 37.41 23.74 26.57
C SER A 434 38.58 24.28 25.75
N ASP A 435 38.47 24.22 24.42
CA ASP A 435 39.44 24.83 23.51
C ASP A 435 39.52 26.35 23.69
N GLU A 436 40.62 26.97 23.24
CA GLU A 436 40.82 28.42 23.25
C GLU A 436 40.08 29.08 22.07
N GLU A 437 40.07 28.45 20.88
CA GLU A 437 39.39 28.98 19.69
C GLU A 437 37.85 29.07 19.85
N LEU A 438 37.30 28.36 20.84
CA LEU A 438 35.87 28.34 21.18
C LEU A 438 35.49 29.32 22.30
N LYS A 439 36.40 30.22 22.69
CA LYS A 439 36.23 31.15 23.82
C LYS A 439 36.60 32.59 23.45
N SER A 440 36.11 33.52 24.26
CA SER A 440 36.47 34.94 24.25
C SER A 440 36.51 35.46 25.69
N ASP A 441 37.06 36.66 25.90
CA ASP A 441 37.15 37.34 27.21
C ASP A 441 37.78 36.47 28.33
N ILE A 442 38.78 35.66 27.97
CA ILE A 442 39.52 34.82 28.90
C ILE A 442 40.29 35.71 29.89
N GLN A 443 40.07 35.51 31.19
CA GLN A 443 40.70 36.23 32.30
C GLN A 443 41.07 35.26 33.44
N ASP A 444 42.11 35.59 34.20
CA ASP A 444 42.46 34.84 35.42
C ASP A 444 41.43 35.07 36.53
N ILE A 445 41.16 34.03 37.33
CA ILE A 445 40.28 34.11 38.49
C ILE A 445 41.12 34.41 39.74
N PRO A 446 40.90 35.54 40.45
CA PRO A 446 41.65 35.87 41.66
C PRO A 446 41.34 34.90 42.81
N GLY A 447 42.34 34.12 43.22
CA GLY A 447 42.17 33.01 44.16
C GLY A 447 41.72 33.40 45.58
N GLU A 448 41.88 34.66 45.98
CA GLU A 448 41.30 35.21 47.23
C GLU A 448 39.77 35.24 47.14
N ALA A 449 39.24 35.79 46.06
CA ALA A 449 37.81 35.82 45.78
C ALA A 449 37.25 34.41 45.49
N SER A 450 38.06 33.51 44.94
CA SER A 450 37.73 32.08 44.87
C SER A 450 37.53 31.48 46.26
N LEU A 451 38.45 31.72 47.19
CA LEU A 451 38.39 31.22 48.56
C LEU A 451 37.18 31.78 49.31
N GLU A 452 36.91 33.09 49.20
CA GLU A 452 35.72 33.74 49.76
C GLU A 452 34.42 33.08 49.25
N ARG A 453 34.26 32.95 47.93
CA ARG A 453 33.06 32.31 47.34
C ARG A 453 32.89 30.85 47.73
N ILE A 454 33.98 30.08 47.86
CA ILE A 454 33.91 28.68 48.30
C ILE A 454 33.54 28.59 49.79
N LEU A 455 34.07 29.46 50.65
CA LEU A 455 33.72 29.51 52.08
C LEU A 455 32.28 29.94 52.35
N ALA A 456 31.64 30.65 51.40
CA ALA A 456 30.22 31.00 51.47
C ALA A 456 29.26 29.82 51.19
N LEU A 457 29.74 28.69 50.66
CA LEU A 457 28.91 27.52 50.33
C LEU A 457 28.70 26.59 51.53
N SER A 458 27.45 26.18 51.76
CA SER A 458 27.05 25.31 52.87
C SER A 458 26.68 23.90 52.40
N PRO A 459 27.58 22.89 52.49
CA PRO A 459 27.22 21.51 52.16
C PRO A 459 26.14 20.95 53.09
N LYS A 460 25.21 20.17 52.52
CA LYS A 460 24.07 19.54 53.21
C LYS A 460 24.06 18.03 52.95
N SER A 461 23.36 17.29 53.81
CA SER A 461 22.76 16.00 53.48
C SER A 461 21.25 16.14 53.34
N TYR A 462 20.63 15.34 52.48
CA TYR A 462 19.19 15.39 52.19
C TYR A 462 18.68 14.06 51.61
N VAL A 463 17.35 13.94 51.48
CA VAL A 463 16.64 12.88 50.75
C VAL A 463 15.65 13.58 49.82
N PHE A 464 15.32 12.98 48.67
CA PHE A 464 14.33 13.55 47.74
C PHE A 464 12.89 13.17 48.12
N ASN A 465 11.95 14.10 47.97
CA ASN A 465 10.52 13.87 48.21
C ASN A 465 9.87 13.16 47.01
N ILE A 466 10.20 11.88 46.82
CA ILE A 466 9.78 11.09 45.64
C ILE A 466 8.26 10.95 45.57
N ASP A 467 7.57 10.74 46.68
CA ASP A 467 6.10 10.57 46.73
C ASP A 467 5.33 11.85 46.35
N GLU A 468 5.92 13.04 46.58
CA GLU A 468 5.32 14.34 46.23
C GLU A 468 5.62 14.74 44.78
N HIS A 469 6.64 14.14 44.18
CA HIS A 469 7.13 14.42 42.83
C HIS A 469 7.41 13.11 42.05
N PRO A 470 6.36 12.29 41.79
CA PRO A 470 6.49 11.11 40.94
C PRO A 470 6.93 11.50 39.52
N GLY A 471 7.40 10.51 38.74
CA GLY A 471 7.91 10.70 37.38
C GLY A 471 9.37 11.18 37.32
N MET A 472 9.79 12.11 38.19
CA MET A 472 11.10 12.81 38.12
C MET A 472 12.38 11.94 38.26
N GLY A 473 12.27 10.63 38.45
CA GLY A 473 13.40 9.70 38.47
C GLY A 473 14.46 9.94 39.56
N MET A 474 14.09 10.64 40.64
CA MET A 474 15.04 11.01 41.70
C MET A 474 15.54 9.79 42.49
N PRO A 475 16.83 9.73 42.89
CA PRO A 475 17.39 8.58 43.58
C PRO A 475 16.93 8.48 45.04
N GLU A 476 16.60 7.27 45.47
CA GLU A 476 16.28 6.95 46.87
C GLU A 476 17.48 7.12 47.81
N GLY A 477 17.20 7.29 49.10
CA GLY A 477 18.22 7.33 50.16
C GLY A 477 18.92 8.68 50.35
N VAL A 478 19.92 8.69 51.25
CA VAL A 478 20.61 9.91 51.68
C VAL A 478 21.65 10.35 50.65
N GLN A 479 21.48 11.58 50.17
CA GLN A 479 22.36 12.28 49.25
C GLN A 479 23.17 13.36 49.99
N TYR A 480 24.27 13.81 49.39
CA TYR A 480 25.11 14.91 49.90
C TYR A 480 25.36 15.91 48.76
N GLY A 481 25.28 17.21 49.05
CA GLY A 481 25.40 18.24 48.03
C GLY A 481 25.17 19.66 48.54
N LEU A 482 24.68 20.53 47.67
CA LEU A 482 24.39 21.94 47.91
C LEU A 482 22.95 22.26 47.48
N LEU A 483 22.33 23.28 48.09
CA LEU A 483 21.02 23.79 47.67
C LEU A 483 21.20 24.84 46.57
N SER A 484 20.50 24.68 45.45
CA SER A 484 20.68 25.55 44.28
C SER A 484 20.30 27.01 44.55
N GLN A 485 19.39 27.29 45.48
CA GLN A 485 19.05 28.66 45.92
C GLN A 485 20.18 29.33 46.73
N GLU A 486 20.89 28.56 47.56
CA GLU A 486 22.07 29.06 48.28
C GLU A 486 23.24 29.30 47.31
N VAL A 487 23.46 28.35 46.38
CA VAL A 487 24.50 28.47 45.35
C VAL A 487 24.24 29.64 44.41
N GLU A 488 23.00 29.88 44.00
CA GLU A 488 22.62 31.01 43.14
C GLU A 488 22.98 32.37 43.74
N SER A 489 22.93 32.49 45.07
CA SER A 489 23.27 33.72 45.80
C SER A 489 24.76 34.07 45.75
N VAL A 490 25.64 33.10 45.45
CA VAL A 490 27.10 33.25 45.37
C VAL A 490 27.61 33.08 43.93
N TYR A 491 26.93 32.23 43.15
CA TYR A 491 27.25 31.84 41.78
C TYR A 491 25.99 31.84 40.89
N PRO A 492 25.42 33.01 40.56
CA PRO A 492 24.22 33.09 39.71
C PRO A 492 24.38 32.36 38.37
N ALA A 493 25.58 32.40 37.78
CA ALA A 493 25.89 31.78 36.50
C ALA A 493 25.97 30.22 36.54
N LEU A 494 26.06 29.61 37.73
CA LEU A 494 26.12 28.14 37.88
C LEU A 494 24.75 27.52 38.18
N VAL A 495 23.71 28.34 38.34
CA VAL A 495 22.34 27.89 38.61
C VAL A 495 21.43 28.34 37.48
N LYS A 496 20.45 27.51 37.12
CA LYS A 496 19.40 27.88 36.17
C LYS A 496 18.05 27.41 36.68
N GLN A 497 17.03 28.24 36.44
CA GLN A 497 15.66 27.75 36.43
C GLN A 497 15.53 26.74 35.27
N VAL A 498 14.98 25.58 35.57
CA VAL A 498 14.63 24.53 34.62
C VAL A 498 13.15 24.29 34.76
N GLU A 499 12.45 24.34 33.64
CA GLU A 499 11.03 24.00 33.57
C GLU A 499 10.92 22.62 32.95
N ARG A 500 10.56 21.62 33.76
CA ARG A 500 10.06 20.35 33.24
C ARG A 500 8.72 20.67 32.56
N PRO A 501 8.54 20.38 31.27
CA PRO A 501 7.26 20.61 30.60
C PRO A 501 6.17 19.73 31.23
N GLU A 502 4.92 20.07 30.93
CA GLU A 502 3.80 19.14 31.12
C GLU A 502 4.03 17.89 30.28
N VAL A 503 3.83 16.71 30.87
CA VAL A 503 3.74 15.43 30.13
C VAL A 503 2.31 15.32 29.63
N ILE A 504 2.15 15.17 28.33
CA ILE A 504 0.86 15.23 27.65
C ILE A 504 0.65 13.91 26.92
N GLY A 505 -0.49 13.27 27.21
CA GLY A 505 -0.90 12.03 26.59
C GLY A 505 -1.13 12.18 25.09
N GLN A 506 -1.18 11.05 24.40
CA GLN A 506 -1.45 11.01 22.95
C GLN A 506 -2.90 11.40 22.59
N ASP A 507 -3.76 11.61 23.59
CA ASP A 507 -5.11 12.17 23.49
C ASP A 507 -5.16 13.70 23.72
N GLY A 508 -4.01 14.33 23.97
CA GLY A 508 -3.88 15.77 24.25
C GLY A 508 -4.21 16.19 25.68
N GLN A 509 -4.48 15.25 26.60
CA GLN A 509 -4.67 15.56 28.02
C GLN A 509 -3.34 15.65 28.77
N VAL A 510 -3.28 16.43 29.86
CA VAL A 510 -2.10 16.50 30.72
C VAL A 510 -2.07 15.27 31.63
N GLU A 511 -1.06 14.42 31.44
CA GLU A 511 -0.79 13.22 32.27
C GLU A 511 0.05 13.59 33.50
N GLU A 512 1.05 14.48 33.34
CA GLU A 512 1.76 15.10 34.46
C GLU A 512 1.90 16.61 34.27
N ALA A 513 1.72 17.37 35.36
CA ALA A 513 1.89 18.82 35.33
C ALA A 513 3.35 19.25 35.10
N ALA A 514 3.52 20.43 34.51
CA ALA A 514 4.81 21.11 34.41
C ALA A 514 5.36 21.46 35.81
N VAL A 515 6.67 21.32 36.00
CA VAL A 515 7.35 21.56 37.29
C VAL A 515 8.55 22.46 37.06
N SER A 516 8.57 23.63 37.72
CA SER A 516 9.65 24.62 37.60
C SER A 516 10.56 24.55 38.83
N PHE A 517 11.84 24.19 38.63
CA PHE A 517 12.83 23.96 39.70
C PHE A 517 14.20 24.58 39.35
N LYS A 518 15.16 24.57 40.29
CA LYS A 518 16.51 25.11 40.05
C LYS A 518 17.58 24.02 39.99
N ALA A 519 18.16 23.83 38.81
CA ALA A 519 19.30 22.94 38.59
C ALA A 519 20.63 23.69 38.73
N MET A 520 21.71 23.00 39.07
CA MET A 520 23.04 23.60 39.28
C MET A 520 24.17 22.80 38.64
N LYS A 521 25.20 23.52 38.13
CA LYS A 521 26.39 22.92 37.51
C LYS A 521 27.56 22.84 38.50
N TYR A 522 27.62 21.74 39.25
CA TYR A 522 28.70 21.45 40.22
C TYR A 522 30.12 21.59 39.63
N GLU A 523 30.34 21.18 38.37
CA GLU A 523 31.64 21.30 37.68
C GLU A 523 32.19 22.74 37.67
N GLY A 524 31.33 23.77 37.66
CA GLY A 524 31.76 25.17 37.65
C GLY A 524 32.52 25.57 38.91
N LEU A 525 32.26 24.89 40.03
CA LEU A 525 32.97 25.09 41.29
C LEU A 525 34.42 24.59 41.23
N ILE A 526 34.79 23.70 40.29
CA ILE A 526 36.13 23.12 40.21
C ILE A 526 37.19 24.19 39.93
N ALA A 527 36.88 25.17 39.07
CA ALA A 527 37.81 26.26 38.77
C ALA A 527 38.09 27.12 40.02
N ASP A 528 37.06 27.43 40.80
CA ASP A 528 37.20 28.18 42.05
C ASP A 528 37.76 27.35 43.21
N LEU A 529 37.53 26.03 43.25
CA LEU A 529 38.25 25.15 44.17
C LEU A 529 39.76 25.12 43.85
N ILE A 530 40.15 25.11 42.57
CA ILE A 530 41.55 25.22 42.16
C ILE A 530 42.11 26.61 42.51
N GLY A 531 41.36 27.69 42.28
CA GLY A 531 41.75 29.05 42.66
C GLY A 531 41.94 29.22 44.16
N ALA A 532 40.98 28.74 44.95
CA ALA A 532 40.99 28.75 46.41
C ALA A 532 42.14 27.92 46.99
N VAL A 533 42.37 26.70 46.48
CA VAL A 533 43.49 25.85 46.93
C VAL A 533 44.84 26.44 46.53
N LYS A 534 44.98 27.02 45.33
CA LYS A 534 46.20 27.75 44.94
C LYS A 534 46.46 28.96 45.85
N HIS A 535 45.42 29.73 46.17
CA HIS A 535 45.55 30.88 47.08
C HIS A 535 45.84 30.44 48.52
N GLN A 536 45.16 29.40 49.02
CA GLN A 536 45.46 28.80 50.33
C GLN A 536 46.89 28.28 50.39
N GLN A 537 47.41 27.65 49.32
CA GLN A 537 48.81 27.26 49.22
C GLN A 537 49.75 28.48 49.16
N ALA A 538 49.36 29.57 48.50
CA ALA A 538 50.13 30.82 48.52
C ALA A 538 50.13 31.48 49.91
N MET A 539 49.02 31.44 50.65
CA MET A 539 48.94 31.87 52.05
C MET A 539 49.78 30.97 52.97
N ILE A 540 49.76 29.65 52.76
CA ILE A 540 50.61 28.68 53.48
C ILE A 540 52.09 28.95 53.17
N ASN A 541 52.44 29.20 51.91
CA ASN A 541 53.80 29.57 51.51
C ASN A 541 54.21 30.91 52.15
N ALA A 542 53.35 31.93 52.13
CA ALA A 542 53.61 33.22 52.78
C ALA A 542 53.73 33.10 54.31
N MET A 543 52.91 32.28 54.97
CA MET A 543 53.04 31.96 56.40
C MET A 543 54.32 31.15 56.68
N GLN A 544 54.69 30.22 55.79
CA GLN A 544 55.93 29.45 55.90
C GLN A 544 57.17 30.33 55.60
N GLU A 545 57.06 31.34 54.75
CA GLU A 545 58.08 32.36 54.50
C GLU A 545 58.17 33.36 55.65
N GLN A 546 57.07 33.70 56.32
CA GLN A 546 57.09 34.47 57.57
C GLN A 546 57.71 33.66 58.72
N LEU A 547 57.38 32.36 58.84
CA LEU A 547 58.05 31.42 59.76
C LEU A 547 59.54 31.27 59.40
N ASN A 548 59.87 31.11 58.13
CA ASN A 548 61.25 30.98 57.67
C ASN A 548 62.01 32.29 57.83
N ALA A 549 61.39 33.47 57.69
CA ALA A 549 62.01 34.76 58.00
C ALA A 549 62.24 34.91 59.52
N CYS A 550 61.28 34.48 60.34
CA CYS A 550 61.41 34.41 61.80
C CYS A 550 62.53 33.44 62.25
N CYS A 551 62.78 32.37 61.49
CA CYS A 551 63.78 31.34 61.81
C CYS A 551 65.13 31.48 61.07
N SER A 552 65.19 32.20 59.94
CA SER A 552 66.43 32.52 59.20
C SER A 552 66.95 33.92 59.51
N GLY A 553 66.15 34.75 60.18
CA GLY A 553 66.59 35.84 61.04
C GLY A 553 67.37 35.31 62.25
N GLY A 554 68.52 34.67 62.00
CA GLY A 554 69.49 34.27 63.01
C GLY A 554 70.19 35.48 63.60
N GLY A 555 69.45 36.32 64.32
CA GLY A 555 69.92 37.60 64.87
C GLY A 555 68.80 38.42 65.49
N GLU A 556 68.75 38.39 66.82
CA GLU A 556 68.25 39.42 67.76
C GLU A 556 66.93 40.20 67.50
N HIS A 557 66.06 40.13 68.52
CA HIS A 557 65.11 41.17 68.96
C HIS A 557 63.91 41.62 68.10
N ARG A 558 62.72 41.13 68.50
CA ARG A 558 61.55 41.91 69.00
C ARG A 558 60.73 40.96 69.90
N ALA A 559 60.40 41.20 71.18
CA ALA A 559 59.80 42.37 71.85
C ALA A 559 58.39 42.68 71.28
N LEU A 560 57.27 42.58 72.03
CA LEU A 560 57.02 42.55 73.48
C LEU A 560 55.74 41.76 73.86
N GLN A 561 55.60 41.45 75.17
CA GLN A 561 54.33 41.24 75.93
C GLN A 561 53.43 40.03 75.56
N SER A 562 52.61 39.46 76.46
CA SER A 562 52.64 39.44 77.95
C SER A 562 51.64 38.41 78.52
N GLY A 563 52.03 37.68 79.56
CA GLY A 563 51.14 36.84 80.37
C GLY A 563 50.80 35.48 79.74
N GLY A 564 50.80 34.35 80.46
CA GLY A 564 51.13 34.14 81.88
C GLY A 564 50.07 33.29 82.57
N HIS A 565 50.36 32.00 82.77
CA HIS A 565 49.60 31.07 83.63
C HIS A 565 50.60 30.21 84.42
N GLY A 566 50.14 29.63 85.54
CA GLY A 566 51.01 29.08 86.59
C GLY A 566 52.00 28.02 86.10
N SER A 567 53.30 28.27 86.30
CA SER A 567 54.37 27.33 85.97
C SER A 567 54.43 26.19 87.00
N PRO A 568 54.72 24.94 86.60
CA PRO A 568 55.36 23.98 87.51
C PRO A 568 56.72 24.52 87.97
N ALA A 569 57.31 23.92 89.01
CA ALA A 569 58.63 24.32 89.51
C ALA A 569 59.64 24.34 88.35
N LEU A 570 60.24 25.51 88.11
CA LEU A 570 61.12 25.75 86.97
C LEU A 570 62.40 24.91 87.09
N GLU A 571 62.72 24.12 86.08
CA GLU A 571 63.99 23.39 86.05
C GLU A 571 65.14 24.32 85.64
N THR A 572 66.29 24.19 86.31
CA THR A 572 67.46 25.06 86.11
C THR A 572 68.21 24.71 84.82
N ASP A 573 67.75 25.23 83.68
CA ASP A 573 68.37 25.09 82.35
C ASP A 573 69.13 26.37 81.94
N LEU A 574 70.22 26.23 81.17
CA LEU A 574 70.97 27.31 80.51
C LEU A 574 70.84 27.11 78.99
N ARG A 575 70.14 28.00 78.28
CA ARG A 575 70.03 28.03 76.82
C ARG A 575 70.92 29.11 76.25
N ILE A 576 71.48 28.83 75.07
CA ILE A 576 72.41 29.73 74.39
C ILE A 576 71.93 29.85 72.95
N ILE A 577 71.51 31.06 72.57
CA ILE A 577 70.77 31.31 71.34
C ILE A 577 71.33 32.59 70.69
N PRO A 578 71.79 32.54 69.42
CA PRO A 578 72.11 31.33 68.65
C PRO A 578 73.30 30.56 69.24
N ASN A 579 73.50 29.32 68.79
CA ASN A 579 74.73 28.56 69.02
C ASN A 579 74.91 27.58 67.84
N PRO A 580 75.93 27.68 66.96
CA PRO A 580 77.12 28.55 67.03
C PRO A 580 76.86 30.07 67.09
N VAL A 581 77.93 30.80 67.41
CA VAL A 581 77.97 32.23 67.72
C VAL A 581 79.02 32.88 66.81
N ALA A 582 78.76 34.10 66.32
CA ALA A 582 79.76 34.87 65.58
C ALA A 582 80.35 35.97 66.47
N ASP A 583 79.70 37.12 66.54
CA ASP A 583 80.14 38.29 67.30
C ASP A 583 79.51 38.40 68.70
N ARG A 584 78.26 37.95 68.86
CA ARG A 584 77.47 38.10 70.10
C ARG A 584 76.47 36.95 70.26
N THR A 585 76.06 36.66 71.49
CA THR A 585 75.06 35.62 71.80
C THR A 585 74.22 35.95 73.03
N GLU A 586 72.98 35.46 73.09
CA GLU A 586 72.18 35.50 74.32
C GLU A 586 72.43 34.25 75.17
N LEU A 587 72.89 34.46 76.41
CA LEU A 587 72.99 33.45 77.46
C LEU A 587 71.76 33.57 78.37
N ARG A 588 70.76 32.71 78.16
CA ARG A 588 69.52 32.68 78.93
C ARG A 588 69.52 31.51 79.90
N TYR A 589 69.39 31.74 81.20
CA TYR A 589 69.21 30.65 82.15
C TYR A 589 68.03 30.84 83.07
N THR A 590 67.48 29.72 83.51
CA THR A 590 66.39 29.65 84.48
C THR A 590 66.94 29.19 85.81
N VAL A 591 66.42 29.75 86.90
CA VAL A 591 66.72 29.39 88.28
C VAL A 591 65.45 28.82 88.91
N GLY A 592 65.48 27.56 89.35
CA GLY A 592 64.32 26.90 89.95
C GLY A 592 64.02 27.31 91.39
N THR A 593 65.06 27.54 92.20
CA THR A 593 64.97 27.92 93.61
C THR A 593 65.93 29.08 93.89
N GLU A 594 65.49 30.03 94.73
CA GLU A 594 66.30 31.20 95.08
C GLU A 594 67.66 30.80 95.68
N GLY A 595 68.73 31.42 95.19
CA GLY A 595 70.10 31.09 95.57
C GLY A 595 71.13 32.05 94.97
N SER A 596 72.39 31.93 95.41
CA SER A 596 73.51 32.66 94.83
C SER A 596 73.91 32.01 93.51
N VAL A 597 73.88 32.74 92.39
CA VAL A 597 74.28 32.20 91.08
C VAL A 597 75.55 32.85 90.58
N ARG A 598 76.32 32.13 89.77
CA ARG A 598 77.46 32.67 89.00
C ARG A 598 77.42 32.10 87.59
N LEU A 599 77.13 32.94 86.60
CA LEU A 599 77.27 32.61 85.18
C LEU A 599 78.67 33.03 84.72
N SER A 600 79.54 32.05 84.48
CA SER A 600 80.95 32.26 84.10
C SER A 600 81.24 31.70 82.71
N ILE A 601 82.20 32.32 82.01
CA ILE A 601 82.49 32.00 80.62
C ILE A 601 83.99 31.79 80.43
N THR A 602 84.35 30.59 80.00
CA THR A 602 85.74 30.12 79.91
C THR A 602 86.17 29.88 78.46
N ALA A 603 87.44 30.16 78.18
CA ALA A 603 88.11 29.78 76.95
C ALA A 603 88.28 28.26 76.84
N PRO A 604 88.57 27.72 75.63
CA PRO A 604 88.87 26.29 75.45
C PRO A 604 90.06 25.79 76.32
N ASP A 605 90.97 26.67 76.73
CA ASP A 605 92.07 26.38 77.66
C ASP A 605 91.64 26.34 79.15
N GLY A 606 90.37 26.60 79.45
CA GLY A 606 89.80 26.68 80.80
C GLY A 606 89.94 28.04 81.50
N ARG A 607 90.65 29.00 80.92
CA ARG A 607 90.82 30.35 81.48
C ARG A 607 89.48 31.08 81.52
N ASN A 608 89.10 31.58 82.70
CA ASN A 608 87.90 32.41 82.85
C ASN A 608 88.12 33.77 82.18
N ILE A 609 87.22 34.12 81.27
CA ILE A 609 87.27 35.34 80.44
C ILE A 609 86.41 36.42 81.09
N LEU A 610 85.21 36.03 81.51
CA LEU A 610 84.16 36.92 81.98
C LEU A 610 83.23 36.17 82.92
N VAL A 611 82.92 36.78 84.06
CA VAL A 611 81.71 36.45 84.82
C VAL A 611 80.62 37.39 84.32
N GLN A 612 79.58 36.81 83.75
CA GLN A 612 78.50 37.52 83.05
C GLN A 612 77.35 37.88 83.99
N ASP A 613 77.13 37.09 85.04
CA ASP A 613 76.29 37.44 86.19
C ASP A 613 76.81 36.79 87.47
N GLU A 614 76.67 37.49 88.61
CA GLU A 614 76.97 36.95 89.94
C GLU A 614 76.06 37.54 91.04
N GLY A 615 75.68 36.70 92.01
CA GLY A 615 74.95 37.07 93.24
C GLY A 615 73.59 36.39 93.38
N THR A 616 72.85 36.72 94.45
CA THR A 616 71.55 36.08 94.74
C THR A 616 70.49 36.43 93.69
N ARG A 617 69.80 35.42 93.17
CA ARG A 617 68.70 35.54 92.20
C ARG A 617 67.51 34.71 92.68
N ALA A 618 66.31 35.29 92.62
CA ALA A 618 65.05 34.60 92.90
C ALA A 618 64.69 33.63 91.76
N THR A 619 63.77 32.70 92.02
CA THR A 619 63.21 31.78 91.01
C THR A 619 62.68 32.55 89.80
N GLY A 620 63.16 32.21 88.59
CA GLY A 620 62.82 32.93 87.35
C GLY A 620 63.85 32.71 86.24
N THR A 621 63.63 33.35 85.07
CA THR A 621 64.54 33.27 83.91
C THR A 621 65.25 34.60 83.68
N TYR A 622 66.58 34.54 83.58
CA TYR A 622 67.51 35.64 83.39
C TYR A 622 68.22 35.51 82.04
N SER A 623 68.61 36.62 81.43
CA SER A 623 69.15 36.66 80.07
C SER A 623 70.23 37.72 79.94
N TYR A 624 71.39 37.34 79.39
CA TYR A 624 72.55 38.21 79.25
C TYR A 624 73.16 38.10 77.86
N GLY A 625 73.33 39.24 77.19
CA GLY A 625 74.10 39.32 75.95
C GLY A 625 75.59 39.24 76.24
N TRP A 626 76.26 38.21 75.73
CA TRP A 626 77.72 38.08 75.78
C TRP A 626 78.32 38.52 74.45
N ASP A 627 79.35 39.35 74.52
CA ASP A 627 80.09 39.88 73.37
C ASP A 627 81.38 39.09 73.16
N THR A 628 81.50 38.42 72.01
CA THR A 628 82.64 37.58 71.65
C THR A 628 83.59 38.26 70.66
N THR A 629 83.35 39.54 70.31
CA THR A 629 84.12 40.26 69.28
C THR A 629 85.61 40.41 69.58
N ALA A 630 86.00 40.38 70.85
CA ALA A 630 87.39 40.46 71.32
C ALA A 630 88.08 39.09 71.46
N LEU A 631 87.41 38.00 71.07
CA LEU A 631 87.86 36.63 71.26
C LEU A 631 88.26 35.98 69.94
N ALA A 632 89.20 35.04 70.00
CA ALA A 632 89.60 34.26 68.83
C ALA A 632 88.54 33.18 68.52
N PRO A 633 88.31 32.81 67.25
CA PRO A 633 87.47 31.67 66.89
C PRO A 633 87.82 30.38 67.64
N GLY A 634 86.82 29.61 68.07
CA GLY A 634 87.01 28.40 68.87
C GLY A 634 85.78 28.02 69.72
N THR A 635 85.89 26.91 70.45
CA THR A 635 84.82 26.46 71.35
C THR A 635 85.06 26.95 72.77
N TYR A 636 84.19 27.83 73.25
CA TYR A 636 84.15 28.38 74.60
C TYR A 636 83.13 27.60 75.44
N HIS A 637 83.11 27.81 76.76
CA HIS A 637 82.12 27.17 77.64
C HIS A 637 81.47 28.18 78.58
N CYS A 638 80.15 28.27 78.50
CA CYS A 638 79.34 28.99 79.47
C CYS A 638 78.90 28.00 80.55
N THR A 639 79.17 28.35 81.81
CA THR A 639 78.95 27.49 82.99
C THR A 639 78.18 28.27 84.05
N LEU A 640 76.98 27.79 84.35
CA LEU A 640 76.12 28.28 85.43
C LEU A 640 76.38 27.48 86.71
N TYR A 641 76.76 28.19 87.76
CA TYR A 641 76.79 27.71 89.12
C TYR A 641 75.58 28.25 89.91
N VAL A 642 75.04 27.45 90.82
CA VAL A 642 74.00 27.84 91.78
C VAL A 642 74.40 27.31 93.16
N ASN A 643 74.43 28.20 94.16
CA ASN A 643 74.99 27.98 95.49
C ASN A 643 76.40 27.37 95.45
N ASP A 644 77.23 27.91 94.56
CA ASP A 644 78.60 27.49 94.21
C ASP A 644 78.76 26.05 93.64
N GLU A 645 77.69 25.26 93.50
CA GLU A 645 77.71 23.99 92.74
C GLU A 645 77.48 24.24 91.24
N LEU A 646 78.15 23.45 90.37
CA LEU A 646 77.99 23.52 88.92
C LEU A 646 76.71 22.80 88.50
N VAL A 647 75.72 23.55 87.97
CA VAL A 647 74.43 22.98 87.55
C VAL A 647 74.38 22.71 86.05
N VAL A 648 74.79 23.67 85.21
CA VAL A 648 74.77 23.50 83.75
C VAL A 648 76.01 24.10 83.09
N ARG A 649 76.69 23.31 82.26
CA ARG A 649 77.74 23.77 81.35
C ARG A 649 77.34 23.45 79.91
N LYS A 650 77.28 24.46 79.03
CA LYS A 650 77.09 24.26 77.59
C LYS A 650 78.25 24.88 76.80
N ALA A 651 78.65 24.17 75.74
CA ALA A 651 79.68 24.63 74.82
C ALA A 651 79.11 25.66 73.85
N VAL A 652 79.87 26.71 73.58
CA VAL A 652 79.55 27.79 72.65
C VAL A 652 80.62 27.82 71.58
N LYS A 653 80.27 27.53 70.33
CA LYS A 653 81.23 27.63 69.23
C LYS A 653 81.25 29.07 68.71
N VAL A 654 82.26 29.84 69.08
CA VAL A 654 82.59 31.10 68.40
C VAL A 654 83.18 30.74 67.03
N ALA A 655 82.49 31.13 65.97
CA ALA A 655 82.83 30.80 64.60
C ALA A 655 84.08 31.55 64.12
N GLU A 656 84.67 31.06 63.04
CA GLU A 656 85.59 31.89 62.24
C GLU A 656 84.80 33.00 61.55
N ARG A 657 85.40 34.19 61.50
CA ARG A 657 84.84 35.44 60.97
C ARG A 657 85.30 35.66 59.54
#